data_AF-A0A497Q397-F1
#
_entry.id   AF-A0A497Q397-F1
#
_cell.length_a   1.000
_cell.length_b   1.000
_cell.length_c   1.000
_cell.angle_alpha   90.00
_cell.angle_beta   90.00
_cell.angle_gamma   90.00
#
_symmetry.space_group_name_H-M   'P 1'
#
loop_
_entity.id
_entity.type
_entity.pdbx_description
1 polymer ?
#
loop_
_entity_poly.entity_id
_entity_poly.type
_entity_poly.pdbx_seq_one_letter_code
_entity_poly.pdbx_strand_id
1 'polypeptide(L)'
;MREEVSQPIHEPITEIAKESARGTMNVFFAQAAGGVISIIGMIVLARLLGPEDFGLIAVIMILPSLAMLFQDWAVSHAVTRYVAAYHSQGKYKAARDVVVVGAMFEFVTGLGLSVISFMLAEYFVSAVQLDMSLVPLIRLASWSILGTGTFLVSKSILVGLYEMSQFGMLLILAPIFQSGIPAILVYLGGGLDGAIVGKTSGSILVGLISLVLVLGVNRRRTSDVMGPISFRETTRILISYGFLIYLSTIVAGAVPQILYTIAARQLSPMDLGNYSVALGLAGVMHFVSEPIRTVIFPTFSKVDHTKRREDLGRLYTLGTKYTSFPILLIASVIIVVSDPMVLLLYGMEYELVSHLLDVALTIYFLTPFGSLVIGSLLRGQGETKVYFGMHLGSLIVGVLSGILLTPVMGATGLVTANILGFALAIFVGVLWVTRNYGYRIRIVDSLKLVTTAALSIIAGKITYVSVADAGIFLSSIMALGVFMLVNILVFGVLTPFTKEDFNNAKLLIVSLGKVGKPLIHILRVYEIVSRENSAVESSTESMKDERLKLTIEIAPRNLKEVLDVGCGEGELVRALGKSSIAVGLDTSFQVLKKTRAPSVQGSGAFLPFVDDSFDLVSCTEVLEHLDEWSFIRTLGEMERTAKDWILVSVPISEDLNESRVFCEYCGKSFHVWGHRRIFNEDCVTRLFKNYGPVKIRYSGTYVSGSKFLNKLIARTRTNMVDSTGVCPSCETKSHFRINKTLTSSVLLKLNGAIRILKKRIGHTNPIWIIVLYKRNE
;
A
#
# COMPACT_ATOMS: atom_id res chain seq x y z
N MET A 1 18.35 44.48 11.93
CA MET A 1 17.75 44.77 13.25
C MET A 1 17.48 43.46 13.96
N ARG A 2 18.20 43.21 15.05
CA ARG A 2 17.94 42.15 16.03
C ARG A 2 16.98 42.71 17.08
N GLU A 3 16.19 41.80 17.65
CA GLU A 3 15.29 41.95 18.81
C GLU A 3 14.08 42.87 18.60
N GLU A 4 12.86 42.27 18.67
CA GLU A 4 11.86 42.66 19.67
C GLU A 4 10.61 41.75 19.66
N VAL A 5 10.31 41.25 20.86
CA VAL A 5 9.00 40.96 21.46
C VAL A 5 8.14 39.82 20.90
N SER A 6 8.26 38.67 21.59
CA SER A 6 7.24 37.64 21.74
C SER A 6 6.05 38.15 22.58
N GLN A 7 4.86 38.28 21.99
CA GLN A 7 3.59 38.26 22.73
C GLN A 7 2.86 36.93 22.52
N PRO A 8 2.19 36.38 23.55
CA PRO A 8 1.56 35.07 23.48
C PRO A 8 0.23 35.14 22.72
N ILE A 9 0.09 34.33 21.67
CA ILE A 9 -1.18 34.12 20.96
C ILE A 9 -2.13 33.40 21.93
N HIS A 10 -3.27 34.01 22.23
CA HIS A 10 -4.26 33.53 23.22
C HIS A 10 -5.25 32.47 22.71
N GLU A 11 -5.07 31.93 21.49
CA GLU A 11 -5.82 30.75 21.06
C GLU A 11 -5.12 29.47 21.51
N PRO A 12 -5.82 28.54 22.19
CA PRO A 12 -5.21 27.27 22.57
C PRO A 12 -4.75 26.56 21.30
N ILE A 13 -3.47 26.19 21.25
CA ILE A 13 -2.78 25.54 20.10
C ILE A 13 -3.61 24.40 19.48
N THR A 14 -4.48 23.77 20.28
CA THR A 14 -5.43 22.73 19.87
C THR A 14 -6.58 23.19 18.96
N GLU A 15 -7.08 24.43 19.09
CA GLU A 15 -8.11 25.01 18.20
C GLU A 15 -7.51 25.32 16.82
N ILE A 16 -6.37 26.01 16.77
CA ILE A 16 -5.62 26.30 15.53
C ILE A 16 -5.25 25.01 14.80
N ALA A 17 -4.81 23.98 15.53
CA ALA A 17 -4.49 22.68 14.93
C ALA A 17 -5.72 21.95 14.37
N LYS A 18 -6.89 22.05 15.04
CA LYS A 18 -8.15 21.45 14.57
C LYS A 18 -8.72 22.18 13.36
N GLU A 19 -8.74 23.50 13.38
CA GLU A 19 -9.19 24.32 12.26
C GLU A 19 -8.27 24.10 11.04
N SER A 20 -6.98 23.92 11.29
CA SER A 20 -6.01 23.63 10.24
C SER A 20 -6.14 22.26 9.60
N ALA A 21 -6.39 21.24 10.40
CA ALA A 21 -6.71 19.90 9.91
C ALA A 21 -8.02 19.90 9.10
N ARG A 22 -9.05 20.65 9.54
CA ARG A 22 -10.35 20.74 8.86
C ARG A 22 -10.24 21.49 7.53
N GLY A 23 -9.53 22.62 7.50
CA GLY A 23 -9.27 23.38 6.28
C GLY A 23 -8.50 22.58 5.23
N THR A 24 -7.44 21.89 5.65
CA THR A 24 -6.64 21.02 4.77
C THR A 24 -7.46 19.86 4.19
N MET A 25 -8.33 19.26 5.02
CA MET A 25 -9.22 18.18 4.58
C MET A 25 -10.27 18.64 3.56
N ASN A 26 -10.84 19.84 3.73
CA ASN A 26 -11.79 20.42 2.78
C ASN A 26 -11.14 20.65 1.41
N VAL A 27 -9.92 21.20 1.40
CA VAL A 27 -9.12 21.40 0.18
C VAL A 27 -8.82 20.07 -0.51
N PHE A 28 -8.45 19.04 0.26
CA PHE A 28 -8.21 17.70 -0.28
C PHE A 28 -9.44 17.14 -1.01
N PHE A 29 -10.62 17.21 -0.39
CA PHE A 29 -11.87 16.74 -1.02
C PHE A 29 -12.26 17.60 -2.22
N ALA A 30 -12.07 18.91 -2.14
CA ALA A 30 -12.32 19.81 -3.26
C ALA A 30 -11.39 19.52 -4.45
N GLN A 31 -10.11 19.24 -4.21
CA GLN A 31 -9.16 18.85 -5.23
C GLN A 31 -9.53 17.50 -5.88
N ALA A 32 -9.96 16.53 -5.08
CA ALA A 32 -10.43 15.24 -5.59
C ALA A 32 -11.70 15.41 -6.45
N ALA A 33 -12.68 16.18 -5.97
CA ALA A 33 -13.92 16.46 -6.70
C ALA A 33 -13.66 17.23 -8.01
N GLY A 34 -12.85 18.29 -7.95
CA GLY A 34 -12.44 19.05 -9.13
C GLY A 34 -11.67 18.19 -10.14
N GLY A 35 -10.84 17.27 -9.65
CA GLY A 35 -10.15 16.27 -10.45
C GLY A 35 -11.08 15.36 -11.23
N VAL A 36 -12.10 14.80 -10.55
CA VAL A 36 -13.13 13.97 -11.18
C VAL A 36 -13.91 14.77 -12.24
N ILE A 37 -14.28 16.02 -11.95
CA ILE A 37 -14.95 16.90 -12.92
C ILE A 37 -14.07 17.13 -14.16
N SER A 38 -12.77 17.37 -13.96
CA SER A 38 -11.81 17.56 -15.05
C SER A 38 -11.70 16.32 -15.93
N ILE A 39 -11.60 15.12 -15.33
CA ILE A 39 -11.53 13.84 -16.05
C ILE A 39 -12.81 13.59 -16.85
N ILE A 40 -13.99 13.81 -16.25
CA ILE A 40 -15.26 13.66 -16.96
C ILE A 40 -15.34 14.64 -18.13
N GLY A 41 -14.98 15.90 -17.92
CA GLY A 41 -14.98 16.90 -18.98
C GLY A 41 -14.00 16.56 -20.11
N MET A 42 -12.83 16.00 -19.78
CA MET A 42 -11.87 15.50 -20.77
C MET A 42 -12.44 14.31 -21.57
N ILE A 43 -13.09 13.34 -20.91
CA ILE A 43 -13.73 12.20 -21.57
C ILE A 43 -14.82 12.67 -22.53
N VAL A 44 -15.69 13.58 -22.08
CA VAL A 44 -16.77 14.13 -22.90
C VAL A 44 -16.19 14.87 -24.11
N LEU A 45 -15.20 15.73 -23.90
CA LEU A 45 -14.59 16.51 -24.98
C LEU A 45 -13.89 15.61 -26.01
N ALA A 46 -13.15 14.60 -25.55
CA ALA A 46 -12.50 13.62 -26.42
C ALA A 46 -13.52 12.85 -27.26
N ARG A 47 -14.61 12.36 -26.67
CA ARG A 47 -15.67 11.65 -27.40
C ARG A 47 -16.40 12.51 -28.43
N LEU A 48 -16.58 13.79 -28.16
CA LEU A 48 -17.30 14.69 -29.07
C LEU A 48 -16.44 15.10 -30.27
N LEU A 49 -15.12 15.13 -30.13
CA LEU A 49 -14.18 15.58 -31.16
C LEU A 49 -13.50 14.44 -31.92
N GLY A 50 -13.36 13.27 -31.31
CA GLY A 50 -12.49 12.22 -31.81
C GLY A 50 -11.00 12.52 -31.59
N PRO A 51 -10.11 11.57 -31.89
CA PRO A 51 -8.69 11.67 -31.56
C PRO A 51 -7.95 12.77 -32.34
N GLU A 52 -8.34 13.06 -33.59
CA GLU A 52 -7.63 14.03 -34.43
C GLU A 52 -7.79 15.47 -33.93
N ASP A 53 -9.03 15.94 -33.82
CA ASP A 53 -9.35 17.29 -33.31
C ASP A 53 -8.92 17.46 -31.85
N PHE A 54 -9.06 16.41 -31.03
CA PHE A 54 -8.56 16.44 -29.66
C PHE A 54 -7.03 16.58 -29.61
N GLY A 55 -6.31 15.97 -30.56
CA GLY A 55 -4.87 16.16 -30.73
C GLY A 55 -4.51 17.58 -31.16
N LEU A 56 -5.27 18.18 -32.07
CA LEU A 56 -5.07 19.57 -32.50
C LEU A 56 -5.24 20.58 -31.35
N ILE A 57 -6.14 20.33 -30.39
CA ILE A 57 -6.20 21.14 -29.15
C ILE A 57 -4.86 21.13 -28.42
N ALA A 58 -4.18 19.98 -28.33
CA ALA A 58 -2.89 19.90 -27.68
C ALA A 58 -1.83 20.72 -28.44
N VAL A 59 -1.81 20.64 -29.78
CA VAL A 59 -0.92 21.45 -30.65
C VAL A 59 -1.14 22.95 -30.42
N ILE A 60 -2.39 23.39 -30.46
CA ILE A 60 -2.76 24.82 -30.33
C ILE A 60 -2.32 25.39 -28.97
N MET A 61 -2.33 24.55 -27.93
CA MET A 61 -1.98 24.96 -26.57
C MET A 61 -0.47 24.97 -26.28
N ILE A 62 0.39 24.50 -27.19
CA ILE A 62 1.85 24.43 -26.97
C ILE A 62 2.43 25.83 -26.71
N LEU A 63 2.21 26.77 -27.63
CA LEU A 63 2.77 28.12 -27.53
C LEU A 63 2.24 28.88 -26.30
N PRO A 64 0.92 28.88 -26.01
CA PRO A 64 0.41 29.46 -24.76
C PRO A 64 1.04 28.83 -23.51
N SER A 65 1.17 27.49 -23.47
CA SER A 65 1.73 26.78 -22.33
C SER A 65 3.22 27.05 -22.12
N LEU A 66 3.99 27.23 -23.20
CA LEU A 66 5.39 27.67 -23.14
C LEU A 66 5.51 29.09 -22.57
N ALA A 67 4.65 30.01 -23.03
CA ALA A 67 4.65 31.39 -22.54
C ALA A 67 4.29 31.47 -21.05
N MET A 68 3.36 30.62 -20.57
CA MET A 68 2.98 30.55 -19.15
C MET A 68 4.13 30.18 -18.21
N LEU A 69 5.16 29.45 -18.68
CA LEU A 69 6.33 29.16 -17.86
C LEU A 69 7.05 30.43 -17.40
N PHE A 70 6.89 31.53 -18.15
CA PHE A 70 7.51 32.81 -17.86
C PHE A 70 6.60 33.80 -17.13
N GLN A 71 5.43 33.38 -16.65
CA GLN A 71 4.44 34.28 -16.07
C GLN A 71 4.69 34.60 -14.59
N ASP A 72 4.94 33.56 -13.78
CA ASP A 72 4.85 33.68 -12.32
C ASP A 72 6.11 34.26 -11.65
N TRP A 73 7.32 34.07 -12.19
CA TRP A 73 8.59 34.57 -11.60
C TRP A 73 8.76 34.22 -10.10
N ALA A 74 8.10 33.15 -9.63
CA ALA A 74 7.93 32.76 -8.23
C ALA A 74 7.23 33.80 -7.32
N VAL A 75 6.48 34.73 -7.89
CA VAL A 75 5.65 35.73 -7.18
C VAL A 75 4.55 35.04 -6.39
N SER A 76 3.87 34.03 -6.95
CA SER A 76 2.83 33.27 -6.21
C SER A 76 3.36 32.64 -4.91
N HIS A 77 4.58 32.11 -4.92
CA HIS A 77 5.22 31.59 -3.71
C HIS A 77 5.58 32.68 -2.70
N ALA A 78 6.07 33.82 -3.19
CA ALA A 78 6.39 34.98 -2.35
C ALA A 78 5.13 35.56 -1.70
N VAL A 79 4.06 35.75 -2.48
CA VAL A 79 2.75 36.21 -2.00
C VAL A 79 2.24 35.27 -0.91
N THR A 80 2.24 33.96 -1.13
CA THR A 80 1.79 32.99 -0.12
C THR A 80 2.54 33.16 1.22
N ARG A 81 3.88 33.29 1.17
CA ARG A 81 4.71 33.46 2.37
C ARG A 81 4.51 34.80 3.05
N TYR A 82 4.64 35.90 2.31
CA TYR A 82 4.65 37.24 2.90
C TYR A 82 3.25 37.66 3.36
N VAL A 83 2.19 37.24 2.66
CA VAL A 83 0.83 37.44 3.14
C VAL A 83 0.61 36.70 4.46
N ALA A 84 0.99 35.43 4.56
CA ALA A 84 0.86 34.66 5.80
C ALA A 84 1.71 35.26 6.94
N ALA A 85 2.94 35.68 6.64
CA ALA A 85 3.85 36.27 7.63
C ALA A 85 3.35 37.63 8.14
N TYR A 86 2.89 38.52 7.26
CA TYR A 86 2.36 39.82 7.67
C TYR A 86 1.00 39.69 8.36
N HIS A 87 0.15 38.78 7.88
CA HIS A 87 -1.15 38.51 8.50
C HIS A 87 -0.99 37.97 9.93
N SER A 88 -0.11 36.98 10.16
CA SER A 88 0.17 36.46 11.51
C SER A 88 0.82 37.48 12.46
N GLN A 89 1.46 38.52 11.92
CA GLN A 89 2.03 39.64 12.69
C GLN A 89 1.03 40.80 12.91
N GLY A 90 -0.23 40.66 12.46
CA GLY A 90 -1.22 41.74 12.52
C GLY A 90 -0.93 42.93 11.58
N LYS A 91 -0.01 42.78 10.62
CA LYS A 91 0.40 43.82 9.66
C LYS A 91 -0.49 43.78 8.42
N TYR A 92 -1.77 44.13 8.59
CA TYR A 92 -2.78 43.99 7.54
C TYR A 92 -2.53 44.87 6.31
N LYS A 93 -2.04 46.12 6.46
CA LYS A 93 -1.63 46.94 5.30
C LYS A 93 -0.57 46.29 4.44
N ALA A 94 0.50 45.82 5.07
CA ALA A 94 1.62 45.20 4.39
C ALA A 94 1.19 43.94 3.66
N ALA A 95 0.32 43.13 4.29
CA ALA A 95 -0.31 41.98 3.64
C ALA A 95 -1.14 42.42 2.42
N ARG A 96 -1.95 43.47 2.54
CA ARG A 96 -2.74 44.04 1.44
C ARG A 96 -1.87 44.57 0.30
N ASP A 97 -0.78 45.26 0.61
CA ASP A 97 0.15 45.78 -0.40
C ASP A 97 0.78 44.62 -1.18
N VAL A 98 1.20 43.55 -0.50
CA VAL A 98 1.70 42.33 -1.15
C VAL A 98 0.64 41.68 -2.04
N VAL A 99 -0.61 41.60 -1.59
CA VAL A 99 -1.74 41.06 -2.37
C VAL A 99 -1.96 41.88 -3.64
N VAL A 100 -2.05 43.20 -3.52
CA VAL A 100 -2.34 44.10 -4.64
C VAL A 100 -1.18 44.12 -5.64
N VAL A 101 0.05 44.25 -5.15
CA VAL A 101 1.25 44.27 -6.01
C VAL A 101 1.43 42.92 -6.70
N GLY A 102 1.25 41.81 -5.99
CA GLY A 102 1.31 40.47 -6.57
C GLY A 102 0.25 40.27 -7.66
N ALA A 103 -1.01 40.61 -7.39
CA ALA A 103 -2.09 40.49 -8.37
C ALA A 103 -1.87 41.39 -9.59
N MET A 104 -1.40 42.62 -9.39
CA MET A 104 -1.10 43.55 -10.49
C MET A 104 0.09 43.09 -11.32
N PHE A 105 1.14 42.58 -10.68
CA PHE A 105 2.29 42.01 -11.38
C PHE A 105 1.86 40.88 -12.31
N GLU A 106 1.09 39.91 -11.80
CA GLU A 106 0.61 38.74 -12.55
C GLU A 106 -0.35 39.10 -13.68
N PHE A 107 -1.18 40.13 -13.47
CA PHE A 107 -2.04 40.65 -14.52
C PHE A 107 -1.22 41.30 -15.65
N VAL A 108 -0.24 42.14 -15.32
CA VAL A 108 0.61 42.83 -16.30
C VAL A 108 1.50 41.84 -17.06
N THR A 109 2.15 40.91 -16.37
CA THR A 109 2.96 39.86 -17.02
C THR A 109 2.09 38.94 -17.86
N GLY A 110 0.93 38.52 -17.35
CA GLY A 110 -0.03 37.69 -18.07
C GLY A 110 -0.56 38.35 -19.34
N LEU A 111 -0.92 39.64 -19.29
CA LEU A 111 -1.36 40.40 -20.45
C LEU A 111 -0.23 40.56 -21.47
N GLY A 112 0.98 40.93 -21.01
CA GLY A 112 2.15 41.05 -21.87
C GLY A 112 2.49 39.75 -22.59
N LEU A 113 2.51 38.63 -21.87
CA LEU A 113 2.76 37.30 -22.44
C LEU A 113 1.64 36.82 -23.36
N SER A 114 0.38 37.19 -23.10
CA SER A 114 -0.75 36.93 -24.01
C SER A 114 -0.54 37.63 -25.35
N VAL A 115 -0.16 38.92 -25.32
CA VAL A 115 0.12 39.71 -26.53
C VAL A 115 1.35 39.18 -27.27
N ILE A 116 2.43 38.86 -26.56
CA ILE A 116 3.64 38.29 -27.15
C ILE A 116 3.33 36.93 -27.80
N SER A 117 2.62 36.04 -27.10
CA SER A 117 2.20 34.74 -27.64
C SER A 117 1.31 34.91 -28.88
N PHE A 118 0.38 35.86 -28.85
CA PHE A 118 -0.48 36.18 -30.00
C PHE A 118 0.33 36.62 -31.23
N MET A 119 1.32 37.50 -31.03
CA MET A 119 2.18 38.00 -32.12
C MET A 119 3.10 36.89 -32.66
N LEU A 120 3.59 36.01 -31.79
CA LEU A 120 4.48 34.90 -32.15
C LEU A 120 3.76 33.70 -32.75
N ALA A 121 2.42 33.66 -32.76
CA ALA A 121 1.65 32.52 -33.23
C ALA A 121 2.01 32.09 -34.66
N GLU A 122 2.12 33.06 -35.58
CA GLU A 122 2.45 32.79 -36.98
C GLU A 122 3.88 32.29 -37.16
N TYR A 123 4.83 32.92 -36.46
CA TYR A 123 6.23 32.49 -36.45
C TYR A 123 6.35 31.07 -35.89
N PHE A 124 5.67 30.76 -34.79
CA PHE A 124 5.67 29.45 -34.16
C PHE A 124 5.16 28.36 -35.10
N VAL A 125 4.00 28.58 -35.76
CA VAL A 125 3.44 27.64 -36.74
C VAL A 125 4.42 27.37 -37.87
N SER A 126 5.05 28.42 -38.41
CA SER A 126 6.07 28.27 -39.47
C SER A 126 7.31 27.51 -39.00
N ALA A 127 7.79 27.79 -37.77
CA ALA A 127 9.01 27.19 -37.22
C ALA A 127 8.84 25.71 -36.88
N VAL A 128 7.64 25.32 -36.42
CA VAL A 128 7.30 23.92 -36.09
C VAL A 128 6.83 23.15 -37.34
N GLN A 129 6.58 23.84 -38.46
CA GLN A 129 6.07 23.27 -39.72
C GLN A 129 4.64 22.74 -39.59
N LEU A 130 3.77 23.51 -38.91
CA LEU A 130 2.36 23.21 -38.72
C LEU A 130 1.50 23.86 -39.82
N ASP A 131 0.23 23.47 -39.90
CA ASP A 131 -0.74 24.11 -40.80
C ASP A 131 -1.02 25.57 -40.37
N MET A 132 -0.91 26.49 -41.33
CA MET A 132 -1.18 27.91 -41.16
C MET A 132 -2.64 28.21 -40.79
N SER A 133 -3.56 27.28 -41.07
CA SER A 133 -4.96 27.36 -40.62
C SER A 133 -5.11 27.44 -39.09
N LEU A 134 -4.11 26.98 -38.33
CA LEU A 134 -4.13 26.99 -36.86
C LEU A 134 -3.77 28.35 -36.24
N VAL A 135 -3.20 29.29 -37.00
CA VAL A 135 -2.74 30.59 -36.47
C VAL A 135 -3.86 31.36 -35.75
N PRO A 136 -5.09 31.50 -36.30
CA PRO A 136 -6.18 32.20 -35.61
C PRO A 136 -6.56 31.54 -34.28
N LEU A 137 -6.51 30.20 -34.20
CA LEU A 137 -6.85 29.45 -32.99
C LEU A 137 -5.76 29.57 -31.93
N ILE A 138 -4.49 29.55 -32.32
CA ILE A 138 -3.37 29.79 -31.41
C ILE A 138 -3.45 31.22 -30.85
N ARG A 139 -3.71 32.21 -31.72
CA ARG A 139 -3.93 33.60 -31.31
C ARG A 139 -5.06 33.73 -30.29
N LEU A 140 -6.18 33.05 -30.50
CA LEU A 140 -7.27 33.00 -29.54
C LEU A 140 -6.84 32.32 -28.23
N ALA A 141 -6.15 31.18 -28.31
CA ALA A 141 -5.66 30.42 -27.16
C ALA A 141 -4.63 31.18 -26.31
N SER A 142 -3.85 32.09 -26.90
CA SER A 142 -2.89 32.94 -26.18
C SER A 142 -3.53 33.76 -25.05
N TRP A 143 -4.81 34.10 -25.15
CA TRP A 143 -5.53 34.84 -24.10
C TRP A 143 -5.87 34.00 -22.86
N SER A 144 -5.75 32.67 -22.94
CA SER A 144 -5.89 31.79 -21.77
C SER A 144 -4.79 32.00 -20.72
N ILE A 145 -3.63 32.54 -21.13
CA ILE A 145 -2.49 32.87 -20.26
C ILE A 145 -2.93 33.88 -19.18
N LEU A 146 -3.63 34.94 -19.58
CA LEU A 146 -4.13 35.97 -18.68
C LEU A 146 -5.10 35.40 -17.62
N GLY A 147 -6.08 34.60 -18.07
CA GLY A 147 -7.05 33.97 -17.19
C GLY A 147 -6.38 33.02 -16.19
N THR A 148 -5.45 32.20 -16.66
CA THR A 148 -4.79 31.17 -15.84
C THR A 148 -3.83 31.76 -14.81
N GLY A 149 -3.05 32.79 -15.14
CA GLY A 149 -2.21 33.43 -14.12
C GLY A 149 -3.00 34.21 -13.09
N THR A 150 -4.10 34.86 -13.49
CA THR A 150 -5.00 35.52 -12.53
C THR A 150 -5.60 34.50 -11.55
N PHE A 151 -5.95 33.30 -12.03
CA PHE A 151 -6.36 32.19 -11.17
C PHE A 151 -5.23 31.73 -10.23
N LEU A 152 -3.99 31.58 -10.73
CA LEU A 152 -2.83 31.13 -9.96
C LEU A 152 -2.52 32.08 -8.78
N VAL A 153 -2.41 33.38 -9.04
CA VAL A 153 -2.11 34.36 -7.99
C VAL A 153 -3.22 34.45 -6.96
N SER A 154 -4.49 34.36 -7.40
CA SER A 154 -5.64 34.37 -6.50
C SER A 154 -5.63 33.17 -5.56
N LYS A 155 -5.32 31.98 -6.09
CA LYS A 155 -5.10 30.78 -5.28
C LYS A 155 -4.00 31.01 -4.24
N SER A 156 -2.86 31.56 -4.63
CA SER A 156 -1.76 31.84 -3.70
C SER A 156 -2.10 32.88 -2.62
N ILE A 157 -2.90 33.88 -2.96
CA ILE A 157 -3.42 34.86 -2.00
C ILE A 157 -4.34 34.20 -0.98
N LEU A 158 -5.30 33.37 -1.43
CA LEU A 158 -6.22 32.68 -0.52
C LEU A 158 -5.51 31.71 0.41
N VAL A 159 -4.50 30.98 -0.10
CA VAL A 159 -3.66 30.12 0.73
C VAL A 159 -2.86 30.94 1.75
N GLY A 160 -2.27 32.08 1.32
CA GLY A 160 -1.54 32.98 2.21
C GLY A 160 -2.42 33.63 3.29
N LEU A 161 -3.69 33.92 2.98
CA LEU A 161 -4.70 34.43 3.93
C LEU A 161 -5.36 33.36 4.78
N TYR A 162 -5.00 32.08 4.58
CA TYR A 162 -5.59 30.93 5.23
C TYR A 162 -7.09 30.71 4.95
N GLU A 163 -7.60 31.24 3.84
CA GLU A 163 -9.02 31.16 3.45
C GLU A 163 -9.32 29.85 2.69
N MET A 164 -9.16 28.71 3.38
CA MET A 164 -9.23 27.37 2.81
C MET A 164 -10.61 27.02 2.20
N SER A 165 -11.69 27.63 2.69
CA SER A 165 -13.04 27.42 2.13
C SER A 165 -13.17 27.99 0.71
N GLN A 166 -12.70 29.22 0.50
CA GLN A 166 -12.75 29.84 -0.83
C GLN A 166 -11.75 29.21 -1.79
N PHE A 167 -10.58 28.82 -1.28
CA PHE A 167 -9.64 28.02 -2.06
C PHE A 167 -10.26 26.70 -2.52
N GLY A 168 -10.96 25.99 -1.62
CA GLY A 168 -11.73 24.78 -1.99
C GLY A 168 -12.79 25.04 -3.07
N MET A 169 -13.53 26.15 -2.97
CA MET A 169 -14.51 26.54 -3.99
C MET A 169 -13.86 26.74 -5.37
N LEU A 170 -12.71 27.41 -5.43
CA LEU A 170 -11.96 27.59 -6.69
C LEU A 170 -11.51 26.28 -7.32
N LEU A 171 -11.11 25.30 -6.50
CA LEU A 171 -10.71 23.96 -6.99
C LEU A 171 -11.86 23.20 -7.65
N ILE A 172 -13.12 23.53 -7.33
CA ILE A 172 -14.31 22.93 -7.95
C ILE A 172 -14.77 23.76 -9.15
N LEU A 173 -14.84 25.09 -9.02
CA LEU A 173 -15.32 25.97 -10.09
C LEU A 173 -14.39 25.96 -11.31
N ALA A 174 -13.07 25.92 -11.11
CA ALA A 174 -12.14 25.97 -12.24
C ALA A 174 -12.35 24.82 -13.24
N PRO A 175 -12.36 23.53 -12.83
CA PRO A 175 -12.68 22.42 -13.74
C PRO A 175 -14.08 22.50 -14.37
N ILE A 176 -15.09 22.99 -13.65
CA ILE A 176 -16.46 23.14 -14.19
C ILE A 176 -16.44 24.07 -15.41
N PHE A 177 -15.80 25.23 -15.31
CA PHE A 177 -15.78 26.19 -16.41
C PHE A 177 -14.76 25.82 -17.49
N GLN A 178 -13.56 25.38 -17.09
CA GLN A 178 -12.48 25.06 -18.04
C GLN A 178 -12.72 23.80 -18.86
N SER A 179 -13.51 22.84 -18.36
CA SER A 179 -13.86 21.63 -19.11
C SER A 179 -15.33 21.63 -19.57
N GLY A 180 -16.24 22.26 -18.81
CA GLY A 180 -17.66 22.29 -19.15
C GLY A 180 -18.00 23.24 -20.31
N ILE A 181 -17.44 24.46 -20.33
CA ILE A 181 -17.71 25.39 -21.45
C ILE A 181 -17.24 24.82 -22.79
N PRO A 182 -16.00 24.30 -22.95
CA PRO A 182 -15.60 23.65 -24.20
C PRO A 182 -16.55 22.52 -24.58
N ALA A 183 -16.89 21.62 -23.65
CA ALA A 183 -17.78 20.49 -23.94
C ALA A 183 -19.17 20.94 -24.43
N ILE A 184 -19.73 22.00 -23.82
CA ILE A 184 -21.02 22.57 -24.25
C ILE A 184 -20.91 23.17 -25.65
N LEU A 185 -19.88 23.97 -25.94
CA LEU A 185 -19.74 24.59 -27.26
C LEU A 185 -19.48 23.57 -28.36
N VAL A 186 -18.73 22.51 -28.09
CA VAL A 186 -18.54 21.41 -29.04
C VAL A 186 -19.85 20.66 -29.27
N TYR A 187 -20.61 20.36 -28.20
CA TYR A 187 -21.92 19.71 -28.30
C TYR A 187 -22.92 20.52 -29.15
N LEU A 188 -22.83 21.85 -29.10
CA LEU A 188 -23.62 22.76 -29.94
C LEU A 188 -23.15 22.84 -31.41
N GLY A 189 -22.20 21.99 -31.82
CA GLY A 189 -21.68 21.92 -33.18
C GLY A 189 -20.47 22.81 -33.46
N GLY A 190 -19.82 23.35 -32.42
CA GLY A 190 -18.66 24.22 -32.58
C GLY A 190 -17.36 23.54 -32.99
N GLY A 191 -17.28 22.19 -32.96
CA GLY A 191 -16.08 21.43 -33.33
C GLY A 191 -14.80 21.92 -32.63
N LEU A 192 -13.67 21.87 -33.33
CA LEU A 192 -12.38 22.37 -32.82
C LEU A 192 -12.43 23.84 -32.37
N ASP A 193 -13.09 24.71 -33.13
CA ASP A 193 -13.21 26.15 -32.82
C ASP A 193 -13.93 26.36 -31.49
N GLY A 194 -15.05 25.67 -31.29
CA GLY A 194 -15.84 25.70 -30.06
C GLY A 194 -15.04 25.21 -28.85
N ALA A 195 -14.18 24.22 -29.04
CA ALA A 195 -13.30 23.73 -27.97
C ALA A 195 -12.27 24.79 -27.54
N ILE A 196 -11.62 25.47 -28.48
CA ILE A 196 -10.62 26.51 -28.19
C ILE A 196 -11.28 27.76 -27.62
N VAL A 197 -12.39 28.23 -28.21
CA VAL A 197 -13.19 29.34 -27.68
C VAL A 197 -13.63 29.03 -26.25
N GLY A 198 -14.12 27.82 -26.00
CA GLY A 198 -14.57 27.39 -24.68
C GLY A 198 -13.44 27.32 -23.66
N LYS A 199 -12.26 26.82 -24.04
CA LYS A 199 -11.11 26.70 -23.14
C LYS A 199 -10.52 28.06 -22.78
N THR A 200 -10.45 28.97 -23.75
CA THR A 200 -10.00 30.35 -23.54
C THR A 200 -11.00 31.13 -22.68
N SER A 201 -12.27 31.15 -23.07
CA SER A 201 -13.32 31.86 -22.32
C SER A 201 -13.50 31.29 -20.90
N GLY A 202 -13.44 29.97 -20.74
CA GLY A 202 -13.48 29.31 -19.43
C GLY A 202 -12.31 29.72 -18.54
N SER A 203 -11.09 29.77 -19.08
CA SER A 203 -9.91 30.23 -18.31
C SER A 203 -10.02 31.70 -17.90
N ILE A 204 -10.52 32.58 -18.78
CA ILE A 204 -10.75 33.99 -18.47
C ILE A 204 -11.82 34.14 -17.38
N LEU A 205 -12.96 33.44 -17.51
CA LEU A 205 -14.05 33.49 -16.53
C LEU A 205 -13.60 33.02 -15.15
N VAL A 206 -12.81 31.94 -15.09
CA VAL A 206 -12.22 31.46 -13.82
C VAL A 206 -11.27 32.48 -13.23
N GLY A 207 -10.43 33.12 -14.04
CA GLY A 207 -9.57 34.23 -13.58
C GLY A 207 -10.38 35.38 -12.97
N LEU A 208 -11.47 35.79 -13.61
CA LEU A 208 -12.37 36.84 -13.12
C LEU A 208 -13.07 36.44 -11.81
N ILE A 209 -13.64 35.24 -11.73
CA ILE A 209 -14.26 34.71 -10.51
C ILE A 209 -13.25 34.68 -9.36
N SER A 210 -12.02 34.26 -9.64
CA SER A 210 -10.94 34.19 -8.64
C SER A 210 -10.57 35.56 -8.10
N LEU A 211 -10.49 36.57 -8.97
CA LEU A 211 -10.23 37.95 -8.56
C LEU A 211 -11.36 38.50 -7.69
N VAL A 212 -12.62 38.26 -8.06
CA VAL A 212 -13.80 38.69 -7.28
C VAL A 212 -13.80 38.10 -5.88
N LEU A 213 -13.47 36.81 -5.74
CA LEU A 213 -13.38 36.15 -4.44
C LEU A 213 -12.29 36.79 -3.55
N VAL A 214 -11.10 37.03 -4.11
CA VAL A 214 -10.00 37.68 -3.38
C VAL A 214 -10.38 39.09 -2.92
N LEU A 215 -11.01 39.89 -3.79
CA LEU A 215 -11.47 41.25 -3.44
C LEU A 215 -12.53 41.22 -2.32
N GLY A 216 -13.40 40.21 -2.31
CA GLY A 216 -14.42 40.00 -1.28
C GLY A 216 -13.84 39.71 0.10
N VAL A 217 -12.76 38.93 0.18
CA VAL A 217 -12.04 38.64 1.45
C VAL A 217 -11.32 39.88 1.95
N ASN A 218 -10.61 40.56 1.06
CA ASN A 218 -9.71 41.66 1.43
C ASN A 218 -10.47 42.88 1.99
N ARG A 219 -11.76 43.05 1.64
CA ARG A 219 -12.61 44.15 2.17
C ARG A 219 -13.00 44.01 3.64
N ARG A 220 -12.85 42.83 4.27
CA ARG A 220 -13.41 42.54 5.61
C ARG A 220 -12.46 42.79 6.79
N ARG A 221 -11.25 43.30 6.57
CA ARG A 221 -10.23 43.42 7.64
C ARG A 221 -9.50 44.77 7.56
N THR A 222 -9.88 45.71 8.43
CA THR A 222 -9.29 47.07 8.51
C THR A 222 -8.91 47.42 9.95
N SER A 223 -7.63 47.31 10.29
CA SER A 223 -7.00 48.08 11.38
C SER A 223 -5.51 48.19 11.09
N ASP A 224 -4.89 49.35 11.26
CA ASP A 224 -3.44 49.54 11.08
C ASP A 224 -2.79 50.34 12.19
N VAL A 225 -1.56 49.94 12.52
CA VAL A 225 -0.59 50.63 13.42
C VAL A 225 0.65 51.12 12.64
N MET A 226 0.75 50.87 11.32
CA MET A 226 1.92 51.31 10.53
C MET A 226 1.62 51.67 9.06
N GLY A 227 2.49 52.48 8.46
CA GLY A 227 2.37 53.03 7.11
C GLY A 227 2.62 52.04 5.95
N PRO A 228 2.26 52.43 4.70
CA PRO A 228 2.31 51.55 3.52
C PRO A 228 3.76 51.19 3.12
N ILE A 229 3.94 50.01 2.51
CA ILE A 229 5.21 49.63 1.87
C ILE A 229 5.24 50.21 0.45
N SER A 230 6.38 50.74 0.02
CA SER A 230 6.49 51.27 -1.35
C SER A 230 6.31 50.17 -2.40
N PHE A 231 5.67 50.51 -3.53
CA PHE A 231 5.46 49.58 -4.66
C PHE A 231 6.77 48.92 -5.12
N ARG A 232 7.82 49.73 -5.28
CA ARG A 232 9.15 49.29 -5.73
C ARG A 232 9.78 48.29 -4.77
N GLU A 233 9.66 48.54 -3.47
CA GLU A 233 10.20 47.67 -2.44
C GLU A 233 9.44 46.35 -2.36
N THR A 234 8.11 46.39 -2.45
CA THR A 234 7.26 45.20 -2.49
C THR A 234 7.60 44.33 -3.71
N THR A 235 7.71 44.90 -4.91
CA THR A 235 8.12 44.17 -6.12
C THR A 235 9.51 43.56 -5.99
N ARG A 236 10.47 44.29 -5.42
CA ARG A 236 11.82 43.77 -5.15
C ARG A 236 11.79 42.58 -4.20
N ILE A 237 11.00 42.65 -3.13
CA ILE A 237 10.83 41.56 -2.16
C ILE A 237 10.23 40.32 -2.83
N LEU A 238 9.21 40.51 -3.68
CA LEU A 238 8.55 39.41 -4.39
C LEU A 238 9.50 38.67 -5.34
N ILE A 239 10.25 39.40 -6.18
CA ILE A 239 11.14 38.80 -7.20
C ILE A 239 12.39 38.19 -6.56
N SER A 240 13.01 38.87 -5.60
CA SER A 240 14.27 38.40 -4.97
C SER A 240 14.09 37.14 -4.13
N TYR A 241 12.87 36.86 -3.66
CA TYR A 241 12.59 35.72 -2.79
C TYR A 241 12.69 34.35 -3.50
N GLY A 242 12.42 34.29 -4.81
CA GLY A 242 12.15 33.02 -5.49
C GLY A 242 12.95 32.71 -6.76
N PHE A 243 13.85 33.60 -7.21
CA PHE A 243 14.42 33.50 -8.57
C PHE A 243 15.12 32.16 -8.90
N LEU A 244 15.87 31.55 -7.97
CA LEU A 244 16.52 30.25 -8.21
C LEU A 244 15.52 29.07 -8.22
N ILE A 245 14.46 29.17 -7.41
CA ILE A 245 13.37 28.19 -7.41
C ILE A 245 12.60 28.30 -8.73
N TYR A 246 12.35 29.54 -9.17
CA TYR A 246 11.72 29.85 -10.44
C TYR A 246 12.48 29.27 -11.64
N LEU A 247 13.80 29.41 -11.67
CA LEU A 247 14.61 28.85 -12.75
C LEU A 247 14.49 27.31 -12.82
N SER A 248 14.37 26.65 -11.66
CA SER A 248 14.12 25.21 -11.59
C SER A 248 12.73 24.82 -12.10
N THR A 249 11.70 25.62 -11.81
CA THR A 249 10.34 25.37 -12.28
C THR A 249 10.19 25.58 -13.79
N ILE A 250 10.90 26.56 -14.37
CA ILE A 250 10.92 26.76 -15.82
C ILE A 250 11.48 25.53 -16.51
N VAL A 251 12.65 25.04 -16.09
CA VAL A 251 13.30 23.89 -16.73
C VAL A 251 12.45 22.63 -16.59
N ALA A 252 11.90 22.37 -15.40
CA ALA A 252 11.02 21.23 -15.18
C ALA A 252 9.73 21.31 -16.01
N GLY A 253 9.14 22.51 -16.14
CA GLY A 253 7.92 22.75 -16.91
C GLY A 253 8.14 22.77 -18.43
N ALA A 254 9.36 23.04 -18.90
CA ALA A 254 9.70 23.08 -20.31
C ALA A 254 9.74 21.69 -20.96
N VAL A 255 10.10 20.65 -20.20
CA VAL A 255 10.21 19.26 -20.71
C VAL A 255 8.92 18.80 -21.42
N PRO A 256 7.73 18.80 -20.78
CA PRO A 256 6.52 18.33 -21.45
C PRO A 256 6.18 19.17 -22.69
N GLN A 257 6.39 20.50 -22.64
CA GLN A 257 6.06 21.37 -23.76
C GLN A 257 6.97 21.15 -24.97
N ILE A 258 8.27 20.96 -24.74
CA ILE A 258 9.21 20.65 -25.82
C ILE A 258 8.93 19.27 -26.41
N LEU A 259 8.58 18.27 -25.58
CA LEU A 259 8.15 16.96 -26.07
C LEU A 259 6.87 17.07 -26.91
N TYR A 260 5.89 17.89 -26.51
CA TYR A 260 4.72 18.19 -27.33
C TYR A 260 5.07 18.89 -28.65
N THR A 261 6.06 19.80 -28.67
CA THR A 261 6.55 20.42 -29.91
C THR A 261 7.20 19.39 -30.84
N ILE A 262 8.00 18.46 -30.29
CA ILE A 262 8.58 17.35 -31.05
C ILE A 262 7.46 16.47 -31.62
N ALA A 263 6.46 16.16 -30.78
CA ALA A 263 5.30 15.36 -31.15
C ALA A 263 4.51 16.01 -32.29
N ALA A 264 4.18 17.30 -32.17
CA ALA A 264 3.40 18.05 -33.17
C ALA A 264 4.09 18.11 -34.54
N ARG A 265 5.43 17.99 -34.58
CA ARG A 265 6.20 17.95 -35.83
C ARG A 265 6.34 16.54 -36.41
N GLN A 266 6.42 15.51 -35.57
CA GLN A 266 6.81 14.15 -35.99
C GLN A 266 5.65 13.15 -36.00
N LEU A 267 4.54 13.43 -35.32
CA LEU A 267 3.41 12.52 -35.18
C LEU A 267 2.18 13.08 -35.89
N SER A 268 1.25 12.18 -36.23
CA SER A 268 -0.06 12.59 -36.71
C SER A 268 -0.88 13.26 -35.60
N PRO A 269 -1.84 14.15 -35.91
CA PRO A 269 -2.74 14.71 -34.91
C PRO A 269 -3.53 13.62 -34.17
N MET A 270 -3.89 12.51 -34.84
CA MET A 270 -4.54 11.35 -34.22
C MET A 270 -3.67 10.68 -33.14
N ASP A 271 -2.39 10.45 -33.41
CA ASP A 271 -1.45 9.90 -32.43
C ASP A 271 -1.26 10.86 -31.25
N LEU A 272 -1.24 12.17 -31.53
CA LEU A 272 -1.14 13.19 -30.49
C LEU A 272 -2.40 13.27 -29.62
N GLY A 273 -3.58 13.01 -30.20
CA GLY A 273 -4.83 12.85 -29.47
C GLY A 273 -4.78 11.67 -28.51
N ASN A 274 -4.35 10.50 -28.99
CA ASN A 274 -4.14 9.31 -28.17
C ASN A 274 -3.12 9.57 -27.04
N TYR A 275 -2.00 10.20 -27.37
CA TYR A 275 -0.98 10.60 -26.39
C TYR A 275 -1.53 11.55 -25.32
N SER A 276 -2.31 12.55 -25.72
CA SER A 276 -2.86 13.54 -24.80
C SER A 276 -3.90 12.94 -23.86
N VAL A 277 -4.76 12.05 -24.37
CA VAL A 277 -5.71 11.29 -23.53
C VAL A 277 -4.96 10.40 -22.54
N ALA A 278 -3.94 9.67 -22.99
CA ALA A 278 -3.14 8.80 -22.13
C ALA A 278 -2.46 9.57 -21.00
N LEU A 279 -1.84 10.72 -21.28
CA LEU A 279 -1.24 11.57 -20.25
C LEU A 279 -2.28 12.19 -19.31
N GLY A 280 -3.46 12.56 -19.84
CA GLY A 280 -4.58 13.03 -19.04
C GLY A 280 -5.05 11.98 -18.03
N LEU A 281 -5.20 10.72 -18.46
CA LEU A 281 -5.52 9.59 -17.59
C LEU A 281 -4.40 9.29 -16.58
N ALA A 282 -3.13 9.37 -16.98
CA ALA A 282 -1.99 9.23 -16.07
C ALA A 282 -1.99 10.32 -14.98
N GLY A 283 -2.54 11.51 -15.29
CA GLY A 283 -2.74 12.62 -14.36
C GLY A 283 -3.56 12.26 -13.12
N VAL A 284 -4.37 11.20 -13.14
CA VAL A 284 -5.10 10.68 -11.96
C VAL A 284 -4.16 10.39 -10.80
N MET A 285 -2.93 9.94 -11.08
CA MET A 285 -1.93 9.65 -10.07
C MET A 285 -1.42 10.90 -9.35
N HIS A 286 -1.67 12.11 -9.88
CA HIS A 286 -1.42 13.35 -9.17
C HIS A 286 -2.30 13.49 -7.92
N PHE A 287 -3.57 13.06 -7.97
CA PHE A 287 -4.48 13.10 -6.81
C PHE A 287 -4.02 12.21 -5.65
N VAL A 288 -3.26 11.16 -5.96
CA VAL A 288 -2.67 10.26 -4.96
C VAL A 288 -1.32 10.79 -4.47
N SER A 289 -0.48 11.29 -5.38
CA SER A 289 0.90 11.65 -5.08
C SER A 289 1.10 13.05 -4.50
N GLU A 290 0.24 14.01 -4.81
CA GLU A 290 0.38 15.40 -4.35
C GLU A 290 0.10 15.57 -2.86
N PRO A 291 -0.98 15.00 -2.28
CA PRO A 291 -1.21 15.06 -0.83
C PRO A 291 -0.02 14.51 -0.03
N ILE A 292 0.59 13.43 -0.51
CA ILE A 292 1.80 12.86 0.07
C ILE A 292 2.96 13.86 0.03
N ARG A 293 3.21 14.51 -1.12
CA ARG A 293 4.27 15.53 -1.27
C ARG A 293 4.05 16.74 -0.38
N THR A 294 2.82 17.24 -0.28
CA THR A 294 2.48 18.42 0.54
C THR A 294 2.67 18.19 2.04
N VAL A 295 2.58 16.95 2.52
CA VAL A 295 2.87 16.59 3.92
C VAL A 295 4.36 16.37 4.16
N ILE A 296 5.06 15.76 3.20
CA ILE A 296 6.48 15.40 3.33
C ILE A 296 7.38 16.63 3.24
N PHE A 297 7.12 17.56 2.31
CA PHE A 297 7.97 18.72 2.09
C PHE A 297 8.16 19.60 3.34
N PRO A 298 7.10 20.04 4.05
CA PRO A 298 7.25 20.84 5.27
C PRO A 298 8.03 20.10 6.36
N THR A 299 7.88 18.78 6.44
CA THR A 299 8.59 17.95 7.42
C THR A 299 10.10 18.02 7.21
N PHE A 300 10.58 17.97 5.96
CA PHE A 300 12.00 18.17 5.67
C PHE A 300 12.47 19.58 5.98
N SER A 301 11.67 20.62 5.73
CA SER A 301 12.08 22.01 5.99
C SER A 301 12.21 22.38 7.47
N LYS A 302 11.51 21.66 8.36
CA LYS A 302 11.50 21.92 9.81
C LYS A 302 12.65 21.25 10.56
N VAL A 303 13.30 20.25 9.95
CA VAL A 303 14.38 19.50 10.58
C VAL A 303 15.70 19.95 9.96
N ASP A 304 16.57 20.51 10.79
CA ASP A 304 17.90 20.97 10.40
C ASP A 304 18.87 19.78 10.31
N HIS A 305 19.42 19.53 9.11
CA HIS A 305 20.34 18.41 8.89
C HIS A 305 21.66 18.54 9.66
N THR A 306 22.06 19.75 10.05
CA THR A 306 23.28 19.95 10.84
C THR A 306 23.10 19.48 12.28
N LYS A 307 21.86 19.48 12.78
CA LYS A 307 21.51 19.15 14.18
C LYS A 307 20.89 17.77 14.35
N ARG A 308 20.13 17.30 13.36
CA ARG A 308 19.35 16.05 13.42
C ARG A 308 19.50 15.21 12.15
N ARG A 309 20.75 14.96 11.76
CA ARG A 309 21.10 14.20 10.56
C ARG A 309 20.50 12.79 10.53
N GLU A 310 20.53 12.07 11.64
CA GLU A 310 19.99 10.70 11.72
C GLU A 310 18.47 10.67 11.52
N ASP A 311 17.74 11.61 12.13
CA ASP A 311 16.28 11.71 11.99
C ASP A 311 15.87 11.99 10.54
N LEU A 312 16.61 12.86 9.84
CA LEU A 312 16.40 13.14 8.43
C LEU A 312 16.74 11.96 7.53
N GLY A 313 17.83 11.24 7.82
CA GLY A 313 18.19 10.03 7.09
C GLY A 313 17.13 8.93 7.25
N ARG A 314 16.60 8.76 8.46
CA ARG A 314 15.45 7.89 8.74
C ARG A 314 14.23 8.36 7.98
N LEU A 315 13.84 9.63 8.09
CA LEU A 315 12.68 10.19 7.39
C LEU A 315 12.78 10.02 5.86
N TYR A 316 13.96 10.19 5.28
CA TYR A 316 14.22 9.93 3.87
C TYR A 316 14.00 8.46 3.53
N THR A 317 14.64 7.54 4.25
CA THR A 317 14.58 6.10 4.00
C THR A 317 13.17 5.54 4.19
N LEU A 318 12.50 5.99 5.24
CA LEU A 318 11.14 5.59 5.58
C LEU A 318 10.14 6.20 4.59
N GLY A 319 10.31 7.48 4.27
CA GLY A 319 9.49 8.19 3.29
C GLY A 319 9.47 7.48 1.95
N THR A 320 10.64 7.10 1.41
CA THR A 320 10.70 6.43 0.10
C THR A 320 9.93 5.12 0.12
N LYS A 321 10.07 4.32 1.17
CA LYS A 321 9.42 3.01 1.29
C LYS A 321 7.90 3.13 1.45
N TYR A 322 7.44 3.98 2.36
CA TYR A 322 6.03 4.05 2.75
C TYR A 322 5.16 4.78 1.73
N THR A 323 5.70 5.75 1.00
CA THR A 323 4.96 6.39 -0.10
C THR A 323 4.85 5.51 -1.32
N SER A 324 5.80 4.58 -1.51
CA SER A 324 5.85 3.74 -2.70
C SER A 324 4.76 2.68 -2.74
N PHE A 325 4.43 2.08 -1.59
CA PHE A 325 3.42 1.02 -1.53
C PHE A 325 2.05 1.45 -2.11
N PRO A 326 1.39 2.53 -1.63
CA PRO A 326 0.09 2.93 -2.17
C PRO A 326 0.19 3.41 -3.62
N ILE A 327 1.28 4.08 -4.00
CA ILE A 327 1.46 4.61 -5.35
C ILE A 327 1.63 3.48 -6.37
N LEU A 328 2.49 2.49 -6.08
CA LEU A 328 2.65 1.33 -6.93
C LEU A 328 1.37 0.51 -7.01
N LEU A 329 0.69 0.27 -5.89
CA LEU A 329 -0.55 -0.50 -5.89
C LEU A 329 -1.61 0.13 -6.81
N ILE A 330 -1.83 1.44 -6.70
CA ILE A 330 -2.83 2.15 -7.51
C ILE A 330 -2.39 2.23 -8.97
N ALA A 331 -1.12 2.54 -9.26
CA ALA A 331 -0.61 2.55 -10.63
C ALA A 331 -0.76 1.17 -11.29
N SER A 332 -0.42 0.10 -10.58
CA SER A 332 -0.58 -1.28 -11.07
C SER A 332 -2.05 -1.66 -11.32
N VAL A 333 -2.97 -1.22 -10.47
CA VAL A 333 -4.42 -1.42 -10.70
C VAL A 333 -4.85 -0.75 -12.00
N ILE A 334 -4.46 0.51 -12.22
CA ILE A 334 -4.81 1.24 -13.45
C ILE A 334 -4.23 0.55 -14.68
N ILE A 335 -2.98 0.08 -14.62
CA ILE A 335 -2.34 -0.68 -15.72
C ILE A 335 -3.14 -1.96 -16.03
N VAL A 336 -3.58 -2.72 -15.01
CA VAL A 336 -4.32 -3.97 -15.24
C VAL A 336 -5.67 -3.73 -15.93
N VAL A 337 -6.33 -2.60 -15.66
CA VAL A 337 -7.66 -2.28 -16.19
C VAL A 337 -7.64 -1.25 -17.32
N SER A 338 -6.48 -0.85 -17.83
CA SER A 338 -6.38 0.21 -18.83
C SER A 338 -7.15 -0.11 -20.11
N ASP A 339 -7.02 -1.32 -20.64
CA ASP A 339 -7.73 -1.77 -21.85
C ASP A 339 -9.27 -1.67 -21.74
N PRO A 340 -9.92 -2.34 -20.75
CA PRO A 340 -11.37 -2.24 -20.59
C PRO A 340 -11.83 -0.82 -20.22
N MET A 341 -11.03 -0.09 -19.44
CA MET A 341 -11.35 1.28 -19.02
C MET A 341 -11.36 2.24 -20.22
N VAL A 342 -10.33 2.21 -21.06
CA VAL A 342 -10.23 3.07 -22.25
C VAL A 342 -11.33 2.73 -23.24
N LEU A 343 -11.56 1.44 -23.50
CA LEU A 343 -12.63 1.00 -24.39
C LEU A 343 -14.00 1.54 -23.93
N LEU A 344 -14.30 1.43 -22.63
CA LEU A 344 -15.57 1.87 -22.06
C LEU A 344 -15.70 3.39 -21.97
N LEU A 345 -14.61 4.13 -21.75
CA LEU A 345 -14.62 5.59 -21.54
C LEU A 345 -14.38 6.39 -22.82
N TYR A 346 -13.67 5.89 -23.81
CA TYR A 346 -13.30 6.63 -25.02
C TYR A 346 -13.76 5.96 -26.30
N GLY A 347 -13.94 4.63 -26.30
CA GLY A 347 -14.37 3.87 -27.48
C GLY A 347 -13.19 3.34 -28.31
N MET A 348 -13.52 2.70 -29.43
CA MET A 348 -12.53 2.01 -30.28
C MET A 348 -11.58 2.96 -31.03
N GLU A 349 -11.95 4.23 -31.23
CA GLU A 349 -11.11 5.20 -31.97
C GLU A 349 -9.80 5.57 -31.26
N TYR A 350 -9.69 5.22 -29.97
CA TYR A 350 -8.56 5.54 -29.08
C TYR A 350 -7.68 4.31 -28.81
N GLU A 351 -7.32 3.55 -29.84
CA GLU A 351 -6.62 2.27 -29.73
C GLU A 351 -5.27 2.35 -29.02
N LEU A 352 -4.52 3.44 -29.19
CA LEU A 352 -3.17 3.58 -28.61
C LEU A 352 -3.19 4.01 -27.14
N VAL A 353 -4.30 4.52 -26.63
CA VAL A 353 -4.37 5.13 -25.28
C VAL A 353 -3.98 4.12 -24.20
N SER A 354 -4.48 2.88 -24.25
CA SER A 354 -4.20 1.87 -23.22
C SER A 354 -2.71 1.56 -23.13
N HIS A 355 -2.06 1.36 -24.28
CA HIS A 355 -0.63 1.11 -24.35
C HIS A 355 0.19 2.30 -23.85
N LEU A 356 -0.14 3.52 -24.31
CA LEU A 356 0.57 4.73 -23.90
C LEU A 356 0.38 5.02 -22.40
N LEU A 357 -0.80 4.76 -21.85
CA LEU A 357 -1.10 4.88 -20.43
C LEU A 357 -0.28 3.89 -19.61
N ASP A 358 -0.22 2.62 -20.05
CA ASP A 358 0.56 1.58 -19.37
C ASP A 358 2.04 1.96 -19.29
N VAL A 359 2.61 2.42 -20.41
CA VAL A 359 4.00 2.88 -20.47
C VAL A 359 4.18 4.12 -19.58
N ALA A 360 3.29 5.11 -19.66
CA ALA A 360 3.38 6.35 -18.86
C ALA A 360 3.35 6.07 -17.35
N LEU A 361 2.51 5.13 -16.90
CA LEU A 361 2.40 4.76 -15.49
C LEU A 361 3.63 4.01 -14.97
N THR A 362 4.49 3.46 -15.84
CA THR A 362 5.76 2.86 -15.40
C THR A 362 6.71 3.88 -14.76
N ILE A 363 6.51 5.19 -14.97
CA ILE A 363 7.27 6.23 -14.25
C ILE A 363 7.15 6.10 -12.73
N TYR A 364 6.03 5.56 -12.23
CA TYR A 364 5.81 5.33 -10.80
C TYR A 364 6.63 4.17 -10.23
N PHE A 365 7.26 3.35 -11.08
CA PHE A 365 8.24 2.33 -10.66
C PHE A 365 9.54 2.95 -10.16
N LEU A 366 9.74 4.25 -10.37
CA LEU A 366 10.82 5.03 -9.79
C LEU A 366 10.52 5.50 -8.34
N THR A 367 9.29 5.32 -7.85
CA THR A 367 8.90 5.75 -6.50
C THR A 367 9.68 5.06 -5.37
N PRO A 368 9.97 3.73 -5.42
CA PRO A 368 10.79 3.06 -4.42
C PRO A 368 12.24 3.53 -4.41
N PHE A 369 12.68 4.23 -5.46
CA PHE A 369 14.00 4.85 -5.57
C PHE A 369 13.99 6.33 -5.20
N GLY A 370 12.90 6.81 -4.61
CA GLY A 370 12.82 8.12 -3.98
C GLY A 370 12.30 9.25 -4.86
N SER A 371 11.66 8.94 -6.00
CA SER A 371 11.19 9.99 -6.93
C SER A 371 10.24 11.03 -6.31
N LEU A 372 9.43 10.64 -5.33
CA LEU A 372 8.52 11.54 -4.61
C LEU A 372 9.19 12.32 -3.44
N VAL A 373 10.28 11.76 -2.90
CA VAL A 373 10.89 12.24 -1.65
C VAL A 373 12.08 13.14 -1.94
N ILE A 374 12.86 12.84 -2.97
CA ILE A 374 14.15 13.48 -3.21
C ILE A 374 14.03 14.97 -3.53
N GLY A 375 13.09 15.33 -4.40
CA GLY A 375 12.81 16.74 -4.70
C GLY A 375 12.28 17.50 -3.49
N SER A 376 11.53 16.82 -2.61
CA SER A 376 11.02 17.40 -1.37
C SER A 376 12.14 17.61 -0.34
N LEU A 377 13.08 16.67 -0.23
CA LEU A 377 14.27 16.79 0.62
C LEU A 377 15.17 17.93 0.15
N LEU A 378 15.58 17.92 -1.12
CA LEU A 378 16.52 18.92 -1.65
C LEU A 378 15.97 20.34 -1.54
N ARG A 379 14.70 20.56 -1.93
CA ARG A 379 14.06 21.87 -1.76
C ARG A 379 13.86 22.23 -0.29
N GLY A 380 13.52 21.25 0.56
CA GLY A 380 13.32 21.46 1.99
C GLY A 380 14.60 21.87 2.72
N GLN A 381 15.76 21.36 2.28
CA GLN A 381 17.08 21.69 2.84
C GLN A 381 17.76 22.88 2.15
N GLY A 382 17.15 23.48 1.12
CA GLY A 382 17.70 24.63 0.41
C GLY A 382 18.69 24.31 -0.72
N GLU A 383 18.84 23.04 -1.10
CA GLU A 383 19.75 22.56 -2.16
C GLU A 383 19.19 22.80 -3.57
N THR A 384 18.74 24.03 -3.85
CA THR A 384 18.03 24.40 -5.08
C THR A 384 18.90 24.29 -6.32
N LYS A 385 20.22 24.47 -6.22
CA LYS A 385 21.16 24.32 -7.34
C LYS A 385 21.24 22.87 -7.83
N VAL A 386 21.22 21.90 -6.92
CA VAL A 386 21.23 20.47 -7.24
C VAL A 386 19.92 20.09 -7.89
N TYR A 387 18.82 20.56 -7.32
CA TYR A 387 17.48 20.35 -7.87
C TYR A 387 17.35 20.91 -9.30
N PHE A 388 17.88 22.11 -9.55
CA PHE A 388 17.99 22.70 -10.88
C PHE A 388 18.79 21.80 -11.83
N GLY A 389 19.99 21.38 -11.43
CA GLY A 389 20.87 20.53 -12.25
C GLY A 389 20.25 19.19 -12.63
N MET A 390 19.49 18.56 -11.71
CA MET A 390 18.74 17.32 -11.99
C MET A 390 17.72 17.51 -13.12
N HIS A 391 16.95 18.60 -13.08
CA HIS A 391 15.93 18.88 -14.10
C HIS A 391 16.54 19.34 -15.42
N LEU A 392 17.68 20.05 -15.39
CA LEU A 392 18.41 20.39 -16.60
C LEU A 392 18.93 19.13 -17.30
N GLY A 393 19.47 18.16 -16.54
CA GLY A 393 19.83 16.86 -17.07
C GLY A 393 18.64 16.09 -17.63
N SER A 394 17.50 16.12 -16.93
CA SER A 394 16.23 15.53 -17.41
C SER A 394 15.78 16.14 -18.73
N LEU A 395 15.90 17.47 -18.88
CA LEU A 395 15.53 18.18 -20.08
C LEU A 395 16.42 17.76 -21.25
N ILE A 396 17.74 17.77 -21.06
CA ILE A 396 18.70 17.41 -22.13
C ILE A 396 18.45 15.97 -22.58
N VAL A 397 18.41 15.01 -21.66
CA VAL A 397 18.22 13.60 -22.03
C VAL A 397 16.82 13.33 -22.53
N GLY A 398 15.78 13.90 -21.91
CA GLY A 398 14.41 13.76 -22.37
C GLY A 398 14.21 14.29 -23.78
N VAL A 399 14.77 15.46 -24.12
CA VAL A 399 14.66 16.04 -25.47
C VAL A 399 15.46 15.24 -26.49
N LEU A 400 16.71 14.87 -26.19
CA LEU A 400 17.54 14.08 -27.09
C LEU A 400 16.92 12.70 -27.36
N SER A 401 16.48 12.00 -26.31
CA SER A 401 15.76 10.74 -26.45
C SER A 401 14.43 10.93 -27.18
N GLY A 402 13.73 12.06 -26.99
CA GLY A 402 12.50 12.38 -27.71
C GLY A 402 12.73 12.49 -29.21
N ILE A 403 13.76 13.23 -29.63
CA ILE A 403 14.13 13.38 -31.04
C ILE A 403 14.53 12.04 -31.67
N LEU A 404 15.21 11.16 -30.92
CA LEU A 404 15.72 9.88 -31.42
C LEU A 404 14.67 8.76 -31.42
N LEU A 405 13.84 8.66 -30.38
CA LEU A 405 12.90 7.55 -30.20
C LEU A 405 11.55 7.79 -30.88
N THR A 406 11.10 9.04 -31.01
CA THR A 406 9.79 9.36 -31.60
C THR A 406 9.66 8.90 -33.07
N PRO A 407 10.67 9.07 -33.94
CA PRO A 407 10.60 8.55 -35.32
C PRO A 407 10.52 7.03 -35.41
N VAL A 408 11.04 6.30 -34.40
CA VAL A 408 11.15 4.83 -34.42
C VAL A 408 9.99 4.16 -33.71
N MET A 409 9.49 4.75 -32.62
CA MET A 409 8.50 4.18 -31.72
C MET A 409 7.19 5.00 -31.65
N GLY A 410 7.05 6.05 -32.46
CA GLY A 410 5.90 6.94 -32.45
C GLY A 410 5.67 7.61 -31.08
N ALA A 411 4.39 7.72 -30.68
CA ALA A 411 4.01 8.28 -29.39
C ALA A 411 4.61 7.54 -28.19
N THR A 412 4.86 6.23 -28.29
CA THR A 412 5.53 5.45 -27.23
C THR A 412 6.97 5.91 -27.02
N GLY A 413 7.64 6.36 -28.08
CA GLY A 413 8.98 6.97 -28.02
C GLY A 413 9.01 8.22 -27.15
N LEU A 414 8.01 9.10 -27.27
CA LEU A 414 7.88 10.31 -26.44
C LEU A 414 7.66 10.00 -24.96
N VAL A 415 6.77 9.05 -24.66
CA VAL A 415 6.52 8.63 -23.28
C VAL A 415 7.81 8.05 -22.67
N THR A 416 8.50 7.21 -23.43
CA THR A 416 9.79 6.60 -23.03
C THR A 416 10.85 7.67 -22.79
N ALA A 417 10.95 8.67 -23.67
CA ALA A 417 11.89 9.78 -23.53
C ALA A 417 11.66 10.59 -22.24
N ASN A 418 10.39 10.86 -21.89
CA ASN A 418 10.04 11.51 -20.62
C ASN A 418 10.48 10.66 -19.41
N ILE A 419 10.24 9.35 -19.45
CA ILE A 419 10.65 8.43 -18.38
C ILE A 419 12.17 8.39 -18.23
N LEU A 420 12.93 8.33 -19.33
CA LEU A 420 14.39 8.33 -19.31
C LEU A 420 14.97 9.62 -18.71
N GLY A 421 14.45 10.78 -19.12
CA GLY A 421 14.85 12.07 -18.54
C GLY A 421 14.59 12.10 -17.03
N PHE A 422 13.41 11.69 -16.61
CA PHE A 422 13.05 11.68 -15.18
C PHE A 422 13.86 10.66 -14.38
N ALA A 423 14.10 9.46 -14.93
CA ALA A 423 14.94 8.43 -14.32
C ALA A 423 16.36 8.93 -14.07
N LEU A 424 16.96 9.64 -15.03
CA LEU A 424 18.27 10.27 -14.86
C LEU A 424 18.25 11.31 -13.74
N ALA A 425 17.23 12.17 -13.69
CA ALA A 425 17.10 13.18 -12.63
C ALA A 425 17.10 12.53 -11.24
N ILE A 426 16.30 11.47 -11.05
CA ILE A 426 16.24 10.73 -9.80
C ILE A 426 17.58 10.07 -9.48
N PHE A 427 18.21 9.42 -10.46
CA PHE A 427 19.50 8.77 -10.29
C PHE A 427 20.58 9.75 -9.81
N VAL A 428 20.71 10.90 -10.49
CA VAL A 428 21.65 11.98 -10.11
C VAL A 428 21.36 12.49 -8.70
N GLY A 429 20.09 12.73 -8.38
CA GLY A 429 19.69 13.17 -7.05
C GLY A 429 20.07 12.15 -5.98
N VAL A 430 19.80 10.85 -6.20
CA VAL A 430 20.06 9.80 -5.21
C VAL A 430 21.56 9.67 -4.97
N LEU A 431 22.37 9.73 -6.02
CA LEU A 431 23.82 9.75 -5.91
C LEU A 431 24.30 10.96 -5.11
N TRP A 432 23.76 12.15 -5.39
CA TRP A 432 24.14 13.37 -4.69
C TRP A 432 23.78 13.31 -3.21
N VAL A 433 22.55 12.89 -2.87
CA VAL A 433 22.09 12.75 -1.47
C VAL A 433 22.91 11.70 -0.73
N THR A 434 23.23 10.58 -1.39
CA THR A 434 24.06 9.53 -0.79
C THR A 434 25.48 10.03 -0.50
N ARG A 435 26.08 10.79 -1.42
CA ARG A 435 27.45 11.31 -1.25
C ARG A 435 27.54 12.44 -0.23
N ASN A 436 26.61 13.40 -0.26
CA ASN A 436 26.71 14.60 0.57
C ASN A 436 26.03 14.45 1.93
N TYR A 437 24.88 13.78 2.01
CA TYR A 437 24.17 13.58 3.28
C TYR A 437 24.41 12.19 3.89
N GLY A 438 24.90 11.21 3.12
CA GLY A 438 25.10 9.84 3.61
C GLY A 438 23.80 9.04 3.74
N TYR A 439 22.66 9.59 3.32
CA TYR A 439 21.37 8.92 3.40
C TYR A 439 21.27 7.87 2.29
N ARG A 440 20.85 6.66 2.64
CA ARG A 440 20.81 5.52 1.72
C ARG A 440 19.40 4.98 1.58
N ILE A 441 19.03 4.60 0.37
CA ILE A 441 17.80 3.87 0.10
C ILE A 441 18.07 2.37 0.31
N ARG A 442 17.09 1.65 0.87
CA ARG A 442 17.14 0.19 0.98
C ARG A 442 16.79 -0.45 -0.37
N ILE A 443 17.77 -0.51 -1.29
CA ILE A 443 17.59 -1.00 -2.67
C ILE A 443 16.91 -2.37 -2.71
N VAL A 444 17.27 -3.28 -1.80
CA VAL A 444 16.67 -4.63 -1.74
C VAL A 444 15.15 -4.55 -1.48
N ASP A 445 14.71 -3.68 -0.57
CA ASP A 445 13.28 -3.50 -0.30
C ASP A 445 12.57 -2.83 -1.48
N SER A 446 13.24 -1.87 -2.13
CA SER A 446 12.75 -1.19 -3.33
C SER A 446 12.53 -2.19 -4.48
N LEU A 447 13.50 -3.07 -4.74
CA LEU A 447 13.39 -4.12 -5.74
C LEU A 447 12.27 -5.10 -5.41
N LYS A 448 12.10 -5.50 -4.14
CA LYS A 448 10.98 -6.37 -3.74
C LYS A 448 9.62 -5.74 -4.03
N LEU A 449 9.45 -4.44 -3.82
CA LEU A 449 8.22 -3.72 -4.16
C LEU A 449 7.96 -3.68 -5.66
N VAL A 450 8.99 -3.38 -6.46
CA VAL A 450 8.93 -3.39 -7.93
C VAL A 450 8.57 -4.77 -8.45
N THR A 451 9.23 -5.82 -7.96
CA THR A 451 8.95 -7.21 -8.35
C THR A 451 7.52 -7.62 -7.97
N THR A 452 7.05 -7.21 -6.80
CA THR A 452 5.65 -7.44 -6.37
C THR A 452 4.68 -6.82 -7.36
N ALA A 453 4.87 -5.54 -7.70
CA ALA A 453 4.02 -4.83 -8.66
C ALA A 453 4.06 -5.50 -10.06
N ALA A 454 5.26 -5.76 -10.59
CA ALA A 454 5.45 -6.34 -11.92
C ALA A 454 4.79 -7.72 -12.08
N LEU A 455 5.05 -8.65 -11.15
CA LEU A 455 4.46 -9.99 -11.20
C LEU A 455 2.93 -9.96 -11.08
N SER A 456 2.40 -9.02 -10.28
CA SER A 456 0.96 -8.87 -10.11
C SER A 456 0.31 -8.32 -11.38
N ILE A 457 0.91 -7.31 -12.03
CA ILE A 457 0.42 -6.75 -13.30
C ILE A 457 0.38 -7.84 -14.37
N ILE A 458 1.47 -8.60 -14.51
CA ILE A 458 1.56 -9.69 -15.48
C ILE A 458 0.43 -10.69 -15.25
N ALA A 459 0.22 -11.13 -14.00
CA ALA A 459 -0.86 -12.04 -13.67
C ALA A 459 -2.26 -11.47 -13.98
N GLY A 460 -2.48 -10.18 -13.67
CA GLY A 460 -3.74 -9.49 -13.97
C GLY A 460 -4.02 -9.38 -15.46
N LYS A 461 -3.05 -8.91 -16.26
CA LYS A 461 -3.18 -8.77 -17.73
C LYS A 461 -3.36 -10.13 -18.42
N ILE A 462 -2.59 -11.15 -18.03
CA ILE A 462 -2.79 -12.52 -18.54
C ILE A 462 -4.19 -13.01 -18.23
N THR A 463 -4.68 -12.79 -17.01
CA THR A 463 -6.04 -13.18 -16.62
C THR A 463 -7.08 -12.45 -17.49
N TYR A 464 -6.97 -11.14 -17.64
CA TYR A 464 -7.89 -10.34 -18.45
C TYR A 464 -8.01 -10.89 -19.88
N VAL A 465 -6.87 -11.14 -20.54
CA VAL A 465 -6.83 -11.72 -21.89
C VAL A 465 -7.42 -13.14 -21.92
N SER A 466 -7.11 -13.97 -20.93
CA SER A 466 -7.56 -15.37 -20.88
C SER A 466 -9.07 -15.53 -20.69
N VAL A 467 -9.74 -14.53 -20.12
CA VAL A 467 -11.19 -14.53 -19.87
C VAL A 467 -11.92 -13.40 -20.59
N ALA A 468 -11.35 -12.88 -21.67
CA ALA A 468 -11.91 -11.75 -22.42
C ALA A 468 -13.34 -12.04 -22.93
N ASP A 469 -13.61 -13.31 -23.31
CA ASP A 469 -14.92 -13.77 -23.79
C ASP A 469 -16.04 -13.71 -22.73
N ALA A 470 -15.69 -13.60 -21.44
CA ALA A 470 -16.64 -13.50 -20.34
C ALA A 470 -17.33 -12.12 -20.25
N GLY A 471 -16.92 -11.17 -21.10
CA GLY A 471 -17.41 -9.80 -21.12
C GLY A 471 -16.57 -8.85 -20.27
N ILE A 472 -16.50 -7.58 -20.69
CA ILE A 472 -15.60 -6.54 -20.18
C ILE A 472 -15.63 -6.41 -18.65
N PHE A 473 -16.82 -6.43 -18.04
CA PHE A 473 -16.97 -6.26 -16.60
C PHE A 473 -16.46 -7.49 -15.81
N LEU A 474 -16.85 -8.69 -16.23
CA LEU A 474 -16.47 -9.91 -15.53
C LEU A 474 -14.97 -10.20 -15.70
N SER A 475 -14.42 -10.01 -16.90
CA SER A 475 -12.99 -10.16 -17.15
C SER A 475 -12.16 -9.17 -16.33
N SER A 476 -12.62 -7.91 -16.19
CA SER A 476 -11.96 -6.90 -15.34
C SER A 476 -11.99 -7.27 -13.86
N ILE A 477 -13.13 -7.75 -13.35
CA ILE A 477 -13.26 -8.18 -11.95
C ILE A 477 -12.35 -9.37 -11.67
N MET A 478 -12.31 -10.36 -12.56
CA MET A 478 -11.44 -11.54 -12.44
C MET A 478 -9.96 -11.14 -12.49
N ALA A 479 -9.58 -10.28 -13.43
CA ALA A 479 -8.22 -9.76 -13.55
C ALA A 479 -7.75 -9.01 -12.29
N LEU A 480 -8.60 -8.13 -11.74
CA LEU A 480 -8.32 -7.44 -10.48
C LEU A 480 -8.25 -8.39 -9.29
N GLY A 481 -9.11 -9.41 -9.24
CA GLY A 481 -9.09 -10.45 -8.21
C GLY A 481 -7.79 -11.22 -8.20
N VAL A 482 -7.34 -11.69 -9.38
CA VAL A 482 -6.06 -12.40 -9.53
C VAL A 482 -4.89 -11.46 -9.26
N PHE A 483 -4.92 -10.23 -9.76
CA PHE A 483 -3.92 -9.20 -9.46
C PHE A 483 -3.75 -9.02 -7.95
N MET A 484 -4.84 -8.78 -7.20
CA MET A 484 -4.79 -8.55 -5.76
C MET A 484 -4.30 -9.79 -5.00
N LEU A 485 -4.72 -10.98 -5.41
CA LEU A 485 -4.27 -12.23 -4.82
C LEU A 485 -2.76 -12.40 -4.99
N VAL A 486 -2.25 -12.26 -6.22
CA VAL A 486 -0.82 -12.36 -6.51
C VAL A 486 -0.03 -11.27 -5.81
N ASN A 487 -0.55 -10.04 -5.74
CA ASN A 487 0.11 -8.93 -5.06
C ASN A 487 0.30 -9.22 -3.57
N ILE A 488 -0.76 -9.61 -2.87
CA ILE A 488 -0.71 -9.95 -1.45
C ILE A 488 0.24 -11.13 -1.20
N LEU A 489 0.21 -12.14 -2.08
CA LEU A 489 1.07 -13.32 -1.98
C LEU A 489 2.54 -12.99 -2.16
N VAL A 490 2.89 -12.32 -3.25
CA VAL A 490 4.28 -11.98 -3.56
C VAL A 490 4.84 -11.00 -2.52
N PHE A 491 4.04 -10.00 -2.11
CA PHE A 491 4.42 -9.10 -1.01
C PHE A 491 4.66 -9.87 0.28
N GLY A 492 3.73 -10.78 0.61
CA GLY A 492 3.83 -11.69 1.74
C GLY A 492 5.14 -12.47 1.72
N VAL A 493 5.50 -13.07 0.59
CA VAL A 493 6.70 -13.90 0.41
C VAL A 493 7.98 -13.08 0.48
N LEU A 494 8.08 -12.01 -0.31
CA LEU A 494 9.27 -11.17 -0.39
C LEU A 494 9.49 -10.34 0.89
N THR A 495 8.42 -10.09 1.66
CA THR A 495 8.43 -9.28 2.90
C THR A 495 9.22 -7.98 2.71
N PRO A 496 8.75 -7.08 1.83
CA PRO A 496 9.42 -5.80 1.70
C PRO A 496 9.32 -4.99 2.99
N PHE A 497 8.30 -5.23 3.84
CA PHE A 497 8.05 -4.48 5.08
C PHE A 497 8.33 -5.36 6.32
N THR A 498 9.04 -4.79 7.30
CA THR A 498 9.22 -5.35 8.65
C THR A 498 8.01 -5.00 9.56
N LYS A 499 7.95 -5.57 10.77
CA LYS A 499 6.92 -5.23 11.77
C LYS A 499 6.92 -3.74 12.13
N GLU A 500 8.10 -3.15 12.27
CA GLU A 500 8.26 -1.72 12.52
C GLU A 500 7.76 -0.90 11.32
N ASP A 501 8.04 -1.35 10.10
CA ASP A 501 7.57 -0.70 8.88
C ASP A 501 6.04 -0.63 8.80
N PHE A 502 5.34 -1.70 9.17
CA PHE A 502 3.88 -1.68 9.22
C PHE A 502 3.35 -0.67 10.25
N ASN A 503 4.02 -0.49 11.39
CA ASN A 503 3.62 0.48 12.40
C ASN A 503 3.85 1.92 11.92
N ASN A 504 5.01 2.20 11.32
CA ASN A 504 5.33 3.52 10.78
C ASN A 504 4.41 3.90 9.62
N ALA A 505 4.13 2.95 8.72
CA ALA A 505 3.17 3.17 7.64
C ALA A 505 1.75 3.47 8.19
N LYS A 506 1.29 2.78 9.24
CA LYS A 506 0.01 3.10 9.89
C LYS A 506 0.00 4.52 10.45
N LEU A 507 1.07 4.96 11.12
CA LEU A 507 1.16 6.31 11.68
C LEU A 507 1.02 7.39 10.59
N LEU A 508 1.71 7.21 9.45
CA LEU A 508 1.58 8.10 8.30
C LEU A 508 0.16 8.08 7.72
N ILE A 509 -0.45 6.92 7.57
CA ILE A 509 -1.81 6.81 7.02
C ILE A 509 -2.85 7.43 7.97
N VAL A 510 -2.68 7.28 9.29
CA VAL A 510 -3.55 7.91 10.30
C VAL A 510 -3.48 9.42 10.21
N SER A 511 -2.33 9.99 9.85
CA SER A 511 -2.20 11.44 9.62
C SER A 511 -3.07 11.97 8.46
N LEU A 512 -3.50 11.10 7.55
CA LEU A 512 -4.46 11.41 6.48
C LEU A 512 -5.93 11.44 6.97
N GLY A 513 -6.17 11.28 8.27
CA GLY A 513 -7.50 11.38 8.87
C GLY A 513 -8.48 10.32 8.36
N LYS A 514 -9.72 10.73 8.03
CA LYS A 514 -10.78 9.81 7.55
C LYS A 514 -10.42 9.12 6.23
N VAL A 515 -9.62 9.79 5.38
CA VAL A 515 -9.18 9.28 4.07
C VAL A 515 -8.22 8.10 4.22
N GLY A 516 -7.46 8.04 5.31
CA GLY A 516 -6.52 6.95 5.56
C GLY A 516 -7.18 5.63 5.98
N LYS A 517 -8.44 5.64 6.44
CA LYS A 517 -9.08 4.43 7.01
C LYS A 517 -9.12 3.22 6.05
N PRO A 518 -9.50 3.35 4.77
CA PRO A 518 -9.47 2.22 3.83
C PRO A 518 -8.05 1.68 3.65
N LEU A 519 -7.06 2.57 3.58
CA LEU A 519 -5.66 2.22 3.38
C LEU A 519 -5.08 1.45 4.59
N ILE A 520 -5.54 1.74 5.82
CA ILE A 520 -5.21 0.96 7.02
C ILE A 520 -5.76 -0.48 6.93
N HIS A 521 -6.97 -0.66 6.41
CA HIS A 521 -7.55 -1.99 6.23
C HIS A 521 -6.76 -2.81 5.22
N ILE A 522 -6.41 -2.19 4.09
CA ILE A 522 -5.54 -2.80 3.08
C ILE A 522 -4.21 -3.18 3.74
N LEU A 523 -3.52 -2.24 4.39
CA LEU A 523 -2.22 -2.47 5.02
C LEU A 523 -2.27 -3.60 6.08
N ARG A 524 -3.38 -3.75 6.80
CA ARG A 524 -3.58 -4.83 7.77
C ARG A 524 -3.62 -6.20 7.12
N VAL A 525 -4.18 -6.34 5.92
CA VAL A 525 -4.16 -7.60 5.16
C VAL A 525 -2.73 -7.99 4.82
N TYR A 526 -1.93 -7.04 4.30
CA TYR A 526 -0.51 -7.27 4.03
C TYR A 526 0.28 -7.62 5.30
N GLU A 527 0.02 -6.93 6.42
CA GLU A 527 0.66 -7.24 7.70
C GLU A 527 0.39 -8.68 8.15
N ILE A 528 -0.85 -9.16 8.01
CA ILE A 528 -1.25 -10.52 8.39
C ILE A 528 -0.48 -11.55 7.57
N VAL A 529 -0.39 -11.36 6.25
CA VAL A 529 0.29 -12.31 5.35
C VAL A 529 1.81 -12.24 5.48
N SER A 530 2.37 -11.09 5.87
CA SER A 530 3.80 -10.93 6.10
C SER A 530 4.29 -11.41 7.47
N ARG A 531 3.41 -11.62 8.47
CA ARG A 531 3.81 -12.16 9.78
C ARG A 531 4.22 -13.62 9.65
N GLU A 532 5.40 -13.97 10.17
CA GLU A 532 5.80 -15.37 10.30
C GLU A 532 4.92 -16.10 11.33
N ASN A 533 4.54 -17.34 11.03
CA ASN A 533 3.80 -18.24 11.92
C ASN A 533 4.69 -18.72 13.09
N SER A 534 5.10 -17.82 13.99
CA SER A 534 5.86 -18.17 15.19
C SER A 534 4.94 -18.22 16.43
N ALA A 535 3.85 -19.00 16.35
CA ALA A 535 2.83 -19.03 17.40
C ALA A 535 2.40 -20.44 17.83
N VAL A 536 3.32 -21.42 17.88
CA VAL A 536 2.97 -22.79 18.34
C VAL A 536 3.72 -23.21 19.63
N GLU A 537 4.86 -22.61 19.98
CA GLU A 537 5.64 -23.11 21.13
C GLU A 537 5.25 -22.51 22.49
N SER A 538 4.67 -21.32 22.57
CA SER A 538 4.40 -20.66 23.87
C SER A 538 3.08 -21.05 24.55
N SER A 539 2.27 -21.94 23.96
CA SER A 539 0.96 -22.33 24.50
C SER A 539 0.87 -23.78 24.97
N THR A 540 1.80 -24.67 24.59
CA THR A 540 1.68 -26.11 24.79
C THR A 540 1.68 -26.54 26.26
N GLU A 541 2.42 -25.85 27.13
CA GLU A 541 2.56 -26.24 28.54
C GLU A 541 1.29 -25.94 29.34
N SER A 542 0.70 -24.74 29.16
CA SER A 542 -0.58 -24.38 29.78
C SER A 542 -1.74 -25.31 29.39
N MET A 543 -1.67 -25.89 28.19
CA MET A 543 -2.72 -26.76 27.66
C MET A 543 -2.61 -28.20 28.17
N LYS A 544 -1.40 -28.68 28.48
CA LYS A 544 -1.18 -29.98 29.12
C LYS A 544 -1.79 -30.00 30.53
N ASP A 545 -1.61 -28.92 31.28
CA ASP A 545 -2.21 -28.76 32.62
C ASP A 545 -3.73 -28.75 32.57
N GLU A 546 -4.33 -28.07 31.59
CA GLU A 546 -5.78 -28.05 31.37
C GLU A 546 -6.32 -29.44 31.11
N ARG A 547 -5.67 -30.23 30.23
CA ARG A 547 -6.04 -31.61 29.96
C ARG A 547 -5.95 -32.48 31.22
N LEU A 548 -4.85 -32.41 31.95
CA LEU A 548 -4.66 -33.21 33.18
C LEU A 548 -5.78 -32.93 34.19
N LYS A 549 -6.14 -31.65 34.40
CA LYS A 549 -7.26 -31.27 35.28
C LYS A 549 -8.58 -31.88 34.83
N LEU A 550 -8.92 -31.75 33.55
CA LEU A 550 -10.16 -32.31 33.00
C LEU A 550 -10.19 -33.85 33.09
N THR A 551 -9.06 -34.51 32.91
CA THR A 551 -8.92 -35.96 33.09
C THR A 551 -9.19 -36.39 34.53
N ILE A 552 -8.73 -35.63 35.52
CA ILE A 552 -9.01 -35.92 36.93
C ILE A 552 -10.48 -35.65 37.26
N GLU A 553 -11.06 -34.57 36.73
CA GLU A 553 -12.46 -34.19 36.97
C GLU A 553 -13.47 -35.17 36.38
N ILE A 554 -13.17 -35.76 35.22
CA ILE A 554 -14.07 -36.71 34.57
C ILE A 554 -14.04 -38.07 35.27
N ALA A 555 -12.91 -38.45 35.89
CA ALA A 555 -12.72 -39.72 36.57
C ALA A 555 -13.77 -39.92 37.69
N PRO A 556 -14.24 -41.17 37.91
CA PRO A 556 -15.15 -41.49 39.01
C PRO A 556 -14.55 -41.13 40.38
N ARG A 557 -15.41 -40.78 41.34
CA ARG A 557 -15.01 -40.60 42.73
C ARG A 557 -14.94 -41.95 43.44
N ASN A 558 -14.14 -42.04 44.51
CA ASN A 558 -14.01 -43.23 45.38
C ASN A 558 -13.41 -44.48 44.71
N LEU A 559 -12.48 -44.30 43.78
CA LEU A 559 -11.69 -45.40 43.21
C LEU A 559 -10.74 -45.95 44.28
N LYS A 560 -10.60 -47.27 44.39
CA LYS A 560 -9.63 -47.92 45.28
C LYS A 560 -8.34 -48.20 44.53
N GLU A 561 -8.43 -48.77 43.34
CA GLU A 561 -7.29 -49.24 42.55
C GLU A 561 -7.34 -48.66 41.13
N VAL A 562 -6.26 -48.01 40.71
CA VAL A 562 -6.14 -47.34 39.41
C VAL A 562 -4.86 -47.77 38.70
N LEU A 563 -4.98 -48.10 37.42
CA LEU A 563 -3.85 -48.37 36.53
C LEU A 563 -3.79 -47.30 35.45
N ASP A 564 -2.61 -46.71 35.23
CA ASP A 564 -2.35 -45.81 34.10
C ASP A 564 -1.40 -46.46 33.09
N VAL A 565 -1.93 -46.83 31.92
CA VAL A 565 -1.22 -47.53 30.85
C VAL A 565 -0.52 -46.52 29.95
N GLY A 566 0.82 -46.56 29.94
CA GLY A 566 1.71 -45.57 29.32
C GLY A 566 1.80 -44.29 30.16
N CYS A 567 2.09 -44.46 31.46
CA CYS A 567 2.03 -43.39 32.45
C CYS A 567 3.06 -42.26 32.27
N GLY A 568 4.06 -42.44 31.40
CA GLY A 568 5.12 -41.45 31.18
C GLY A 568 5.82 -41.07 32.49
N GLU A 569 6.05 -39.78 32.70
CA GLU A 569 6.63 -39.26 33.94
C GLU A 569 5.63 -39.23 35.12
N GLY A 570 4.48 -39.90 35.04
CA GLY A 570 3.62 -40.22 36.20
C GLY A 570 2.70 -39.12 36.71
N GLU A 571 2.42 -38.09 35.92
CA GLU A 571 1.59 -36.96 36.36
C GLU A 571 0.18 -37.39 36.80
N LEU A 572 -0.49 -38.22 35.99
CA LEU A 572 -1.83 -38.70 36.29
C LEU A 572 -1.83 -39.68 37.47
N VAL A 573 -0.85 -40.59 37.52
CA VAL A 573 -0.65 -41.52 38.65
C VAL A 573 -0.51 -40.77 39.97
N ARG A 574 0.32 -39.70 40.02
CA ARG A 574 0.47 -38.87 41.22
C ARG A 574 -0.81 -38.13 41.59
N ALA A 575 -1.59 -37.69 40.61
CA ALA A 575 -2.81 -36.95 40.85
C ALA A 575 -3.92 -37.84 41.42
N LEU A 576 -4.14 -39.02 40.81
CA LEU A 576 -5.14 -39.99 41.26
C LEU A 576 -4.71 -40.71 42.54
N GLY A 577 -3.40 -40.94 42.71
CA GLY A 577 -2.80 -41.55 43.90
C GLY A 577 -3.00 -40.77 45.20
N LYS A 578 -3.52 -39.54 45.15
CA LYS A 578 -3.94 -38.78 46.34
C LYS A 578 -5.19 -39.35 47.01
N SER A 579 -6.00 -40.10 46.28
CA SER A 579 -7.30 -40.63 46.73
C SER A 579 -7.49 -42.12 46.49
N SER A 580 -6.55 -42.79 45.82
CA SER A 580 -6.59 -44.22 45.48
C SER A 580 -5.19 -44.83 45.47
N ILE A 581 -5.09 -46.16 45.42
CA ILE A 581 -3.85 -46.87 45.09
C ILE A 581 -3.68 -46.80 43.57
N ALA A 582 -2.74 -45.96 43.10
CA ALA A 582 -2.49 -45.75 41.68
C ALA A 582 -1.13 -46.35 41.28
N VAL A 583 -1.13 -47.14 40.21
CA VAL A 583 0.09 -47.74 39.62
C VAL A 583 0.22 -47.29 38.17
N GLY A 584 1.40 -46.83 37.78
CA GLY A 584 1.73 -46.53 36.39
C GLY A 584 2.40 -47.69 35.67
N LEU A 585 2.13 -47.87 34.39
CA LEU A 585 2.86 -48.79 33.52
C LEU A 585 3.48 -48.03 32.35
N ASP A 586 4.76 -48.25 32.04
CA ASP A 586 5.40 -47.69 30.85
C ASP A 586 6.48 -48.65 30.31
N THR A 587 6.70 -48.61 28.99
CA THR A 587 7.73 -49.45 28.35
C THR A 587 9.15 -48.95 28.63
N SER A 588 9.29 -47.64 28.89
CA SER A 588 10.58 -46.97 29.04
C SER A 588 11.03 -46.91 30.50
N PHE A 589 11.99 -47.77 30.86
CA PHE A 589 12.64 -47.71 32.17
C PHE A 589 13.23 -46.33 32.51
N GLN A 590 13.72 -45.60 31.50
CA GLN A 590 14.32 -44.28 31.70
C GLN A 590 13.27 -43.23 32.09
N VAL A 591 12.05 -43.35 31.58
CA VAL A 591 10.94 -42.46 31.93
C VAL A 591 10.42 -42.81 33.32
N LEU A 592 10.29 -44.11 33.64
CA LEU A 592 9.84 -44.58 34.95
C LEU A 592 10.70 -44.13 36.12
N LYS A 593 12.03 -43.96 35.91
CA LYS A 593 12.92 -43.38 36.93
C LYS A 593 12.50 -41.98 37.39
N LYS A 594 11.73 -41.25 36.58
CA LYS A 594 11.28 -39.88 36.86
C LYS A 594 9.88 -39.81 37.46
N THR A 595 9.09 -40.88 37.39
CA THR A 595 7.67 -40.93 37.75
C THR A 595 7.40 -40.60 39.22
N ARG A 596 8.32 -40.92 40.14
CA ARG A 596 8.16 -40.70 41.60
C ARG A 596 6.79 -41.18 42.12
N ALA A 597 6.27 -42.28 41.56
CA ALA A 597 5.03 -42.95 41.94
C ALA A 597 5.17 -44.47 41.74
N PRO A 598 4.32 -45.32 42.35
CA PRO A 598 4.34 -46.76 42.10
C PRO A 598 4.21 -47.05 40.60
N SER A 599 5.17 -47.78 40.04
CA SER A 599 5.16 -48.06 38.60
C SER A 599 5.84 -49.37 38.25
N VAL A 600 5.38 -49.99 37.16
CA VAL A 600 5.89 -51.25 36.62
C VAL A 600 6.35 -51.03 35.18
N GLN A 601 7.51 -51.59 34.82
CA GLN A 601 7.93 -51.61 33.42
C GLN A 601 7.18 -52.72 32.69
N GLY A 602 6.48 -52.38 31.61
CA GLY A 602 5.68 -53.35 30.85
C GLY A 602 5.13 -52.76 29.56
N SER A 603 4.54 -53.63 28.72
CA SER A 603 3.86 -53.22 27.49
C SER A 603 2.35 -53.17 27.72
N GLY A 604 1.67 -52.17 27.16
CA GLY A 604 0.20 -52.14 27.14
C GLY A 604 -0.42 -53.35 26.45
N ALA A 605 0.30 -53.98 25.51
CA ALA A 605 -0.16 -55.17 24.80
C ALA A 605 -0.12 -56.46 25.65
N PHE A 606 0.55 -56.41 26.82
CA PHE A 606 0.71 -57.50 27.78
C PHE A 606 0.75 -56.94 29.21
N LEU A 607 -0.41 -56.67 29.79
CA LEU A 607 -0.48 -56.10 31.12
C LEU A 607 -0.21 -57.21 32.16
N PRO A 608 0.79 -57.04 33.05
CA PRO A 608 1.20 -58.06 34.03
C PRO A 608 0.26 -58.09 35.25
N PHE A 609 -1.05 -57.95 35.02
CA PHE A 609 -2.08 -57.89 36.04
C PHE A 609 -3.17 -58.90 35.72
N VAL A 610 -3.80 -59.44 36.76
CA VAL A 610 -4.92 -60.38 36.61
C VAL A 610 -6.19 -59.66 36.13
N ASP A 611 -7.19 -60.44 35.71
CA ASP A 611 -8.46 -59.89 35.23
C ASP A 611 -9.18 -59.10 36.33
N ASP A 612 -9.92 -58.06 35.94
CA ASP A 612 -10.77 -57.24 36.84
C ASP A 612 -10.06 -56.67 38.08
N SER A 613 -8.75 -56.40 37.99
CA SER A 613 -7.91 -56.01 39.14
C SER A 613 -7.85 -54.51 39.43
N PHE A 614 -8.43 -53.65 38.57
CA PHE A 614 -8.44 -52.20 38.78
C PHE A 614 -9.83 -51.62 38.58
N ASP A 615 -10.30 -50.79 39.50
CA ASP A 615 -11.57 -50.08 39.37
C ASP A 615 -11.56 -49.16 38.14
N LEU A 616 -10.41 -48.54 37.84
CA LEU A 616 -10.18 -47.71 36.65
C LEU A 616 -8.86 -48.06 35.96
N VAL A 617 -8.92 -48.28 34.64
CA VAL A 617 -7.74 -48.31 33.76
C VAL A 617 -7.75 -47.07 32.86
N SER A 618 -6.74 -46.20 33.00
CA SER A 618 -6.53 -45.03 32.13
C SER A 618 -5.46 -45.28 31.06
N CYS A 619 -5.60 -44.62 29.92
CA CYS A 619 -4.58 -44.57 28.88
C CYS A 619 -4.63 -43.20 28.19
N THR A 620 -3.59 -42.38 28.40
CA THR A 620 -3.55 -41.00 27.90
C THR A 620 -2.31 -40.77 27.04
N GLU A 621 -2.49 -40.33 25.80
CA GLU A 621 -1.41 -40.06 24.83
C GLU A 621 -0.49 -41.25 24.52
N VAL A 622 -1.09 -42.38 24.22
CA VAL A 622 -0.37 -43.64 23.94
C VAL A 622 -0.91 -44.26 22.68
N LEU A 623 -2.23 -44.40 22.59
CA LEU A 623 -2.90 -45.15 21.54
C LEU A 623 -2.54 -44.62 20.14
N GLU A 624 -2.33 -43.32 19.98
CA GLU A 624 -1.95 -42.65 18.73
C GLU A 624 -0.56 -43.04 18.22
N HIS A 625 0.32 -43.55 19.09
CA HIS A 625 1.69 -43.95 18.75
C HIS A 625 1.81 -45.43 18.40
N LEU A 626 0.84 -46.26 18.83
CA LEU A 626 0.91 -47.71 18.67
C LEU A 626 0.75 -48.13 17.21
N ASP A 627 1.46 -49.19 16.80
CA ASP A 627 1.14 -49.93 15.57
C ASP A 627 -0.18 -50.71 15.73
N GLU A 628 -0.71 -51.25 14.63
CA GLU A 628 -2.04 -51.85 14.62
C GLU A 628 -2.17 -53.07 15.54
N TRP A 629 -1.14 -53.91 15.60
CA TRP A 629 -1.16 -55.08 16.45
C TRP A 629 -1.13 -54.69 17.93
N SER A 630 -0.21 -53.80 18.30
CA SER A 630 -0.07 -53.30 19.67
C SER A 630 -1.32 -52.55 20.13
N PHE A 631 -1.95 -51.77 19.24
CA PHE A 631 -3.19 -51.05 19.53
C PHE A 631 -4.33 -51.99 19.89
N ILE A 632 -4.64 -52.97 19.04
CA ILE A 632 -5.73 -53.93 19.30
C ILE A 632 -5.48 -54.72 20.59
N ARG A 633 -4.23 -55.18 20.80
CA ARG A 633 -3.86 -55.91 22.02
C ARG A 633 -3.98 -55.05 23.27
N THR A 634 -3.56 -53.79 23.21
CA THR A 634 -3.66 -52.86 24.35
C THR A 634 -5.11 -52.62 24.73
N LEU A 635 -6.00 -52.39 23.77
CA LEU A 635 -7.43 -52.23 24.06
C LEU A 635 -8.02 -53.47 24.75
N GLY A 636 -7.69 -54.67 24.26
CA GLY A 636 -8.15 -55.93 24.86
C GLY A 636 -7.62 -56.16 26.28
N GLU A 637 -6.34 -55.85 26.53
CA GLU A 637 -5.77 -55.94 27.88
C GLU A 637 -6.35 -54.90 28.84
N MET A 638 -6.66 -53.70 28.36
CA MET A 638 -7.38 -52.70 29.14
C MET A 638 -8.78 -53.19 29.51
N GLU A 639 -9.54 -53.80 28.59
CA GLU A 639 -10.85 -54.39 28.90
C GLU A 639 -10.76 -55.56 29.88
N ARG A 640 -9.70 -56.37 29.78
CA ARG A 640 -9.47 -57.54 30.66
C ARG A 640 -9.16 -57.13 32.09
N THR A 641 -8.34 -56.09 32.26
CA THR A 641 -7.83 -55.67 33.58
C THR A 641 -8.73 -54.65 34.29
N ALA A 642 -9.51 -53.88 33.53
CA ALA A 642 -10.50 -52.97 34.10
C ALA A 642 -11.68 -53.75 34.66
N LYS A 643 -12.14 -53.34 35.84
CA LYS A 643 -13.32 -53.89 36.50
C LYS A 643 -14.59 -53.13 36.15
N ASP A 644 -14.58 -51.81 36.34
CA ASP A 644 -15.76 -50.95 36.24
C ASP A 644 -15.60 -49.84 35.20
N TRP A 645 -14.41 -49.23 35.11
CA TRP A 645 -14.18 -48.02 34.31
C TRP A 645 -12.93 -48.10 33.44
N ILE A 646 -13.03 -47.50 32.26
CA ILE A 646 -11.88 -47.20 31.39
C ILE A 646 -11.88 -45.71 31.08
N LEU A 647 -10.71 -45.07 31.07
CA LEU A 647 -10.55 -43.68 30.67
C LEU A 647 -9.52 -43.58 29.54
N VAL A 648 -9.89 -42.92 28.44
CA VAL A 648 -8.99 -42.68 27.31
C VAL A 648 -8.90 -41.20 27.04
N SER A 649 -7.68 -40.70 26.82
CA SER A 649 -7.41 -39.38 26.25
C SER A 649 -6.52 -39.51 25.03
N VAL A 650 -6.97 -38.96 23.90
CA VAL A 650 -6.22 -38.95 22.64
C VAL A 650 -6.41 -37.63 21.89
N PRO A 651 -5.45 -37.24 21.01
CA PRO A 651 -5.64 -36.15 20.07
C PRO A 651 -6.82 -36.42 19.12
N ILE A 652 -7.72 -35.44 18.93
CA ILE A 652 -8.91 -35.58 18.10
C ILE A 652 -8.80 -34.82 16.78
N SER A 653 -9.19 -35.47 15.69
CA SER A 653 -9.26 -34.91 14.33
C SER A 653 -7.97 -34.25 13.83
N GLU A 654 -6.82 -34.71 14.31
CA GLU A 654 -5.50 -34.20 13.95
C GLU A 654 -5.22 -34.37 12.45
N ASP A 655 -4.58 -33.37 11.85
CA ASP A 655 -3.97 -33.49 10.52
C ASP A 655 -2.49 -33.82 10.69
N LEU A 656 -2.13 -35.09 10.50
CA LEU A 656 -0.76 -35.60 10.61
C LEU A 656 0.25 -34.89 9.68
N ASN A 657 -0.20 -34.07 8.72
CA ASN A 657 0.72 -33.24 7.94
C ASN A 657 1.19 -31.99 8.68
N GLU A 658 0.47 -31.50 9.70
CA GLU A 658 0.78 -30.22 10.34
C GLU A 658 2.04 -30.24 11.22
N SER A 659 2.45 -31.40 11.71
CA SER A 659 3.70 -31.58 12.45
C SER A 659 4.62 -32.62 11.77
N ARG A 660 4.56 -32.66 10.44
CA ARG A 660 5.36 -33.58 9.62
C ARG A 660 6.76 -33.04 9.35
N VAL A 661 7.75 -33.92 9.48
CA VAL A 661 9.18 -33.63 9.24
C VAL A 661 9.81 -34.68 8.31
N PHE A 662 10.95 -34.34 7.71
CA PHE A 662 11.78 -35.21 6.88
C PHE A 662 13.14 -35.40 7.52
N CYS A 663 13.59 -36.65 7.57
CA CYS A 663 14.96 -36.95 7.96
C CYS A 663 15.92 -36.63 6.82
N GLU A 664 16.90 -35.75 7.06
CA GLU A 664 17.93 -35.39 6.07
C GLU A 664 18.86 -36.57 5.75
N TYR A 665 19.04 -37.50 6.69
CA TYR A 665 19.90 -38.67 6.53
C TYR A 665 19.28 -39.79 5.68
N CYS A 666 18.08 -40.27 6.02
CA CYS A 666 17.44 -41.40 5.33
C CYS A 666 16.27 -41.01 4.40
N GLY A 667 15.88 -39.74 4.35
CA GLY A 667 14.78 -39.24 3.52
C GLY A 667 13.37 -39.62 4.01
N LYS A 668 13.24 -40.35 5.12
CA LYS A 668 11.93 -40.77 5.66
C LYS A 668 11.11 -39.57 6.13
N SER A 669 9.85 -39.50 5.71
CA SER A 669 8.85 -38.57 6.25
C SER A 669 8.06 -39.18 7.40
N PHE A 670 7.87 -38.46 8.49
CA PHE A 670 7.12 -38.93 9.66
C PHE A 670 6.54 -37.76 10.47
N HIS A 671 5.59 -38.05 11.36
CA HIS A 671 5.07 -37.09 12.33
C HIS A 671 6.10 -36.88 13.44
N VAL A 672 6.44 -35.64 13.80
CA VAL A 672 7.56 -35.40 14.73
C VAL A 672 7.31 -35.95 16.14
N TRP A 673 6.03 -36.02 16.54
CA TRP A 673 5.61 -36.65 17.80
C TRP A 673 5.36 -38.16 17.67
N GLY A 674 5.55 -38.75 16.48
CA GLY A 674 5.39 -40.18 16.25
C GLY A 674 3.94 -40.68 16.16
N HIS A 675 2.96 -39.78 16.00
CA HIS A 675 1.56 -40.17 15.80
C HIS A 675 1.40 -40.93 14.48
N ARG A 676 0.73 -42.08 14.55
CA ARG A 676 0.55 -43.01 13.42
C ARG A 676 -0.91 -43.18 13.00
N ARG A 677 -1.85 -42.72 13.83
CA ARG A 677 -3.31 -42.84 13.60
C ARG A 677 -4.03 -41.56 14.00
N ILE A 678 -5.24 -41.39 13.46
CA ILE A 678 -6.11 -40.23 13.70
C ILE A 678 -7.37 -40.73 14.39
N PHE A 679 -7.76 -40.09 15.49
CA PHE A 679 -9.02 -40.37 16.17
C PHE A 679 -10.09 -39.34 15.81
N ASN A 680 -11.30 -39.80 15.57
CA ASN A 680 -12.50 -38.96 15.56
C ASN A 680 -13.44 -39.43 16.69
N GLU A 681 -14.48 -38.65 16.98
CA GLU A 681 -15.39 -38.95 18.09
C GLU A 681 -16.08 -40.32 17.94
N ASP A 682 -16.51 -40.68 16.74
CA ASP A 682 -17.11 -41.99 16.44
C ASP A 682 -16.15 -43.15 16.71
N CYS A 683 -14.88 -43.00 16.34
CA CYS A 683 -13.85 -44.01 16.57
C CYS A 683 -13.57 -44.17 18.07
N VAL A 684 -13.45 -43.05 18.80
CA VAL A 684 -13.13 -43.08 20.23
C VAL A 684 -14.30 -43.67 21.01
N THR A 685 -15.54 -43.26 20.74
CA THR A 685 -16.72 -43.78 21.45
C THR A 685 -16.98 -45.28 21.25
N ARG A 686 -16.33 -45.92 20.28
CA ARG A 686 -16.47 -47.35 19.95
C ARG A 686 -15.19 -48.17 20.14
N LEU A 687 -14.22 -47.67 20.92
CA LEU A 687 -12.95 -48.36 21.14
C LEU A 687 -13.10 -49.72 21.83
N PHE A 688 -14.08 -49.82 22.73
CA PHE A 688 -14.27 -50.98 23.60
C PHE A 688 -15.60 -51.66 23.29
N LYS A 689 -15.60 -52.99 23.36
CA LYS A 689 -16.79 -53.80 23.06
C LYS A 689 -17.66 -53.97 24.30
N ASN A 690 -17.03 -54.14 25.47
CA ASN A 690 -17.69 -54.43 26.74
C ASN A 690 -17.88 -53.17 27.60
N TYR A 691 -17.43 -52.00 27.12
CA TYR A 691 -17.49 -50.75 27.85
C TYR A 691 -18.12 -49.64 26.99
N GLY A 692 -19.21 -49.05 27.49
CA GLY A 692 -19.93 -47.96 26.83
C GLY A 692 -19.49 -46.57 27.32
N PRO A 693 -19.38 -45.56 26.45
CA PRO A 693 -18.99 -44.21 26.85
C PRO A 693 -20.08 -43.55 27.70
N VAL A 694 -19.70 -42.99 28.86
CA VAL A 694 -20.63 -42.32 29.79
C VAL A 694 -20.39 -40.82 29.94
N LYS A 695 -19.16 -40.35 29.71
CA LYS A 695 -18.81 -38.94 29.79
C LYS A 695 -17.75 -38.63 28.74
N ILE A 696 -17.93 -37.50 28.05
CA ILE A 696 -17.00 -36.98 27.05
C ILE A 696 -16.65 -35.53 27.43
N ARG A 697 -15.37 -35.19 27.35
CA ARG A 697 -14.84 -33.83 27.51
C ARG A 697 -13.82 -33.56 26.42
N TYR A 698 -13.66 -32.28 26.10
CA TYR A 698 -12.64 -31.82 25.16
C TYR A 698 -11.70 -30.86 25.88
N SER A 699 -10.42 -30.93 25.55
CA SER A 699 -9.39 -30.07 26.14
C SER A 699 -8.55 -29.39 25.06
N GLY A 700 -8.14 -28.16 25.36
CA GLY A 700 -7.31 -27.33 24.51
C GLY A 700 -8.04 -26.80 23.28
N THR A 701 -7.55 -25.68 22.75
CA THR A 701 -8.06 -25.10 21.49
C THR A 701 -6.94 -24.87 20.50
N TYR A 702 -7.14 -25.32 19.27
CA TYR A 702 -6.21 -25.11 18.16
C TYR A 702 -6.94 -24.59 16.92
N VAL A 703 -6.20 -23.88 16.06
CA VAL A 703 -6.72 -23.38 14.79
C VAL A 703 -5.98 -24.03 13.64
N SER A 704 -6.63 -24.97 12.98
CA SER A 704 -6.04 -25.73 11.89
C SER A 704 -5.90 -24.91 10.60
N GLY A 705 -4.85 -25.23 9.84
CA GLY A 705 -4.68 -24.71 8.49
C GLY A 705 -5.70 -25.29 7.50
N SER A 706 -5.42 -25.13 6.21
CA SER A 706 -6.11 -25.84 5.13
C SER A 706 -5.43 -27.20 4.92
N LYS A 707 -6.21 -28.29 5.06
CA LYS A 707 -5.73 -29.66 4.76
C LYS A 707 -5.16 -29.78 3.34
N PHE A 708 -5.75 -29.06 2.38
CA PHE A 708 -5.27 -29.02 0.99
C PHE A 708 -3.87 -28.39 0.90
N LEU A 709 -3.66 -27.25 1.57
CA LEU A 709 -2.34 -26.60 1.60
C LEU A 709 -1.32 -27.44 2.35
N ASN A 710 -1.70 -28.06 3.48
CA ASN A 710 -0.83 -28.97 4.23
C ASN A 710 -0.33 -30.13 3.34
N LYS A 711 -1.21 -30.73 2.54
CA LYS A 711 -0.86 -31.78 1.57
C LYS A 711 0.07 -31.27 0.47
N LEU A 712 -0.14 -30.04 -0.01
CA LEU A 712 0.71 -29.45 -1.05
C LEU A 712 2.11 -29.09 -0.51
N ILE A 713 2.20 -28.54 0.71
CA ILE A 713 3.48 -28.31 1.40
C ILE A 713 4.18 -29.64 1.66
N ALA A 714 3.44 -30.71 1.98
CA ALA A 714 4.02 -32.02 2.16
C ALA A 714 4.73 -32.55 0.90
N ARG A 715 4.24 -32.19 -0.29
CA ARG A 715 4.87 -32.55 -1.57
C ARG A 715 6.17 -31.78 -1.85
N THR A 716 6.37 -30.59 -1.28
CA THR A 716 7.58 -29.78 -1.51
C THR A 716 8.80 -30.25 -0.71
N ARG A 717 8.69 -31.37 0.02
CA ARG A 717 9.70 -31.85 0.96
C ARG A 717 10.09 -30.85 2.07
N THR A 718 9.18 -29.95 2.43
CA THR A 718 9.38 -28.95 3.49
C THR A 718 8.92 -29.48 4.85
N ASN A 719 9.71 -29.23 5.89
CA ASN A 719 9.33 -29.48 7.28
C ASN A 719 8.26 -28.46 7.71
N MET A 720 7.24 -28.92 8.44
CA MET A 720 6.08 -28.10 8.80
C MET A 720 6.24 -27.37 10.13
N VAL A 721 7.16 -27.85 10.97
CA VAL A 721 7.47 -27.32 12.30
C VAL A 721 8.97 -27.34 12.51
N ASP A 722 9.47 -26.35 13.26
CA ASP A 722 10.81 -26.41 13.85
C ASP A 722 10.70 -27.23 15.14
N SER A 723 11.42 -28.34 15.25
CA SER A 723 11.49 -29.10 16.50
C SER A 723 12.67 -30.07 16.53
N THR A 724 12.97 -30.60 17.71
CA THR A 724 13.93 -31.69 17.88
C THR A 724 13.20 -33.02 17.98
N GLY A 725 13.70 -34.05 17.30
CA GLY A 725 13.10 -35.38 17.35
C GLY A 725 14.07 -36.46 16.89
N VAL A 726 13.61 -37.71 16.98
CA VAL A 726 14.37 -38.90 16.58
C VAL A 726 13.69 -39.53 15.38
N CYS A 727 14.45 -39.84 14.32
CA CYS A 727 13.87 -40.51 13.16
C CYS A 727 13.51 -41.97 13.50
N PRO A 728 12.26 -42.42 13.26
CA PRO A 728 11.85 -43.79 13.58
C PRO A 728 12.45 -44.85 12.65
N SER A 729 13.15 -44.46 11.58
CA SER A 729 13.72 -45.39 10.60
C SER A 729 15.22 -45.58 10.72
N CYS A 730 15.95 -44.55 11.15
CA CYS A 730 17.42 -44.60 11.25
C CYS A 730 17.94 -44.11 12.61
N GLU A 731 17.02 -43.83 13.55
CA GLU A 731 17.30 -43.46 14.95
C GLU A 731 18.16 -42.20 15.13
N THR A 732 18.36 -41.44 14.06
CA THR A 732 19.15 -40.21 14.12
C THR A 732 18.37 -39.12 14.84
N LYS A 733 18.98 -38.57 15.89
CA LYS A 733 18.48 -37.39 16.60
C LYS A 733 18.91 -36.14 15.83
N SER A 734 17.96 -35.30 15.45
CA SER A 734 18.24 -34.08 14.70
C SER A 734 17.27 -32.95 15.05
N HIS A 735 17.68 -31.73 14.72
CA HIS A 735 16.81 -30.56 14.78
C HIS A 735 16.21 -30.32 13.41
N PHE A 736 14.95 -30.66 13.23
CA PHE A 736 14.23 -30.46 11.98
C PHE A 736 13.90 -28.99 11.84
N ARG A 737 14.52 -28.31 10.86
CA ARG A 737 14.22 -26.90 10.57
C ARG A 737 13.29 -26.76 9.38
N ILE A 738 12.41 -25.77 9.37
CA ILE A 738 11.58 -25.41 8.23
C ILE A 738 12.50 -24.95 7.09
N ASN A 739 12.79 -25.85 6.17
CA ASN A 739 13.60 -25.55 4.99
C ASN A 739 12.72 -24.97 3.88
N LYS A 740 12.79 -23.65 3.73
CA LYS A 740 11.91 -22.85 2.88
C LYS A 740 12.45 -22.77 1.44
N THR A 741 11.77 -23.42 0.50
CA THR A 741 11.80 -23.06 -0.92
C THR A 741 10.88 -21.88 -1.21
N LEU A 742 10.97 -21.25 -2.39
CA LEU A 742 10.05 -20.18 -2.79
C LEU A 742 8.58 -20.67 -2.77
N THR A 743 8.33 -21.87 -3.32
CA THR A 743 6.99 -22.47 -3.37
C THR A 743 6.45 -22.80 -1.98
N SER A 744 7.23 -23.46 -1.14
CA SER A 744 6.80 -23.78 0.23
C SER A 744 6.62 -22.52 1.09
N SER A 745 7.39 -21.46 0.86
CA SER A 745 7.20 -20.17 1.54
C SER A 745 5.85 -19.55 1.25
N VAL A 746 5.40 -19.55 -0.02
CA VAL A 746 4.08 -19.06 -0.43
C VAL A 746 2.99 -19.87 0.29
N LEU A 747 3.09 -21.20 0.22
CA LEU A 747 2.09 -22.10 0.77
C LEU A 747 1.99 -22.01 2.29
N LEU A 748 3.12 -21.94 3.00
CA LEU A 748 3.16 -21.77 4.44
C LEU A 748 2.54 -20.44 4.88
N LYS A 749 2.82 -19.34 4.16
CA LYS A 749 2.23 -18.01 4.46
C LYS A 749 0.73 -17.96 4.19
N LEU A 750 0.27 -18.52 3.08
CA LEU A 750 -1.17 -18.71 2.80
C LEU A 750 -1.85 -19.48 3.93
N ASN A 751 -1.25 -20.60 4.32
CA ASN A 751 -1.81 -21.45 5.34
C ASN A 751 -1.86 -20.74 6.71
N GLY A 752 -0.83 -19.94 7.03
CA GLY A 752 -0.82 -19.05 8.19
C GLY A 752 -1.91 -17.99 8.18
N ALA A 753 -2.13 -17.33 7.04
CA ALA A 753 -3.19 -16.34 6.88
C ALA A 753 -4.58 -16.98 7.11
N ILE A 754 -4.81 -18.20 6.62
CA ILE A 754 -6.04 -18.95 6.89
C ILE A 754 -6.21 -19.22 8.39
N ARG A 755 -5.13 -19.62 9.09
CA ARG A 755 -5.18 -19.83 10.56
C ARG A 755 -5.55 -18.53 11.30
N ILE A 756 -4.97 -17.40 10.92
CA ILE A 756 -5.28 -16.11 11.54
C ILE A 756 -6.73 -15.69 11.26
N LEU A 757 -7.23 -15.92 10.05
CA LEU A 757 -8.63 -15.65 9.68
C LEU A 757 -9.60 -16.51 10.48
N LYS A 758 -9.39 -17.83 10.53
CA LYS A 758 -10.19 -18.76 11.32
C LYS A 758 -10.23 -18.38 12.81
N LYS A 759 -9.08 -18.02 13.37
CA LYS A 759 -8.99 -17.55 14.77
C LYS A 759 -9.87 -16.32 15.04
N ARG A 760 -9.99 -15.40 14.07
CA ARG A 760 -10.80 -14.18 14.22
C ARG A 760 -12.30 -14.42 14.12
N ILE A 761 -12.73 -15.38 13.30
CA ILE A 761 -14.15 -15.77 13.21
C ILE A 761 -14.57 -16.73 14.33
N GLY A 762 -13.71 -16.94 15.33
CA GLY A 762 -13.98 -17.84 16.46
C GLY A 762 -13.94 -19.32 16.10
N HIS A 763 -13.44 -19.69 14.92
CA HIS A 763 -13.35 -21.07 14.50
C HIS A 763 -12.11 -21.74 15.11
N THR A 764 -12.31 -22.42 16.22
CA THR A 764 -11.33 -23.27 16.91
C THR A 764 -11.77 -24.72 16.89
N ASN A 765 -10.82 -25.64 16.99
CA ASN A 765 -11.07 -27.06 17.18
C ASN A 765 -10.48 -27.50 18.53
N PRO A 766 -11.09 -28.49 19.21
CA PRO A 766 -10.46 -29.11 20.35
C PRO A 766 -9.18 -29.85 19.94
N ILE A 767 -8.18 -29.90 20.83
CA ILE A 767 -6.96 -30.70 20.58
C ILE A 767 -7.17 -32.14 21.03
N TRP A 768 -7.71 -32.32 22.23
CA TRP A 768 -7.90 -33.65 22.83
C TRP A 768 -9.37 -33.94 23.08
N ILE A 769 -9.70 -35.24 23.00
CA ILE A 769 -10.94 -35.80 23.51
C ILE A 769 -10.59 -36.72 24.69
N ILE A 770 -11.34 -36.60 25.77
CA ILE A 770 -11.24 -37.41 26.98
C ILE A 770 -12.57 -38.12 27.15
N VAL A 771 -12.55 -39.45 27.17
CA VAL A 771 -13.75 -40.28 27.27
C VAL A 771 -13.62 -41.23 28.46
N LEU A 772 -14.65 -41.22 29.30
CA LEU A 772 -14.84 -42.21 30.35
C LEU A 772 -15.86 -43.24 29.87
N TYR A 773 -15.51 -44.52 30.00
CA TYR A 773 -16.36 -45.65 29.67
C TYR A 773 -16.72 -46.42 30.94
N LYS A 774 -17.95 -46.95 30.99
CA LYS A 774 -18.44 -47.85 32.04
C LYS A 774 -18.64 -49.24 31.44
N ARG A 775 -18.33 -50.29 32.19
CA ARG A 775 -18.66 -51.65 31.79
C ARG A 775 -20.17 -51.77 31.52
N ASN A 776 -20.50 -52.40 30.40
CA ASN A 776 -21.88 -52.73 30.04
C ASN A 776 -22.37 -53.81 31.02
N GLU A 777 -23.60 -53.64 31.52
CA GLU A 777 -24.25 -54.60 32.42
C GLU A 777 -24.62 -55.92 31.72
#